data_AF-A0A1S9DGQ9-F1
#
_entry.id   AF-A0A1S9DGQ9-F1
#
_cell.length_a   1.000
_cell.length_b   1.000
_cell.length_c   1.000
_cell.angle_alpha   90.00
_cell.angle_beta   90.00
_cell.angle_gamma   90.00
#
_symmetry.space_group_name_H-M   'P 1'
#
loop_
_entity.id
_entity.type
_entity.pdbx_description
1 polymer ?
#
loop_
_entity_poly.entity_id
_entity_poly.type
_entity_poly.pdbx_seq_one_letter_code
_entity_poly.pdbx_strand_id
1 'polypeptide(L)'
;MIALVNSFIVFVLKVLTGAFLCVVAYRLFVHPLASIPGPRLAAVTNLYHFYYSVVRKGGMLHQLKVLHERYGPVVRIGPNSIHFATLEAYRDIYHSRETSKDPTFYNAFFVPDGTFSTLSHADAKSLRKPWLRMFSGRESIIQAKQFISQSRKLCDRLDSSSGQQIDMYMAFRCFAFDLTMQYAFGSTFGSLEQPAFRCPILLGIDDLVVTLWLQNHWTWLQQLIDYFSPWIYPFYTEPKGNQLPFFMAMTMQGDDHQIALRSRSSLMSDAFTMMFSGAYTVGTTLTVATYYVMRDKHLLRKLQQELEVAWPDSAKPCPSQTVLAKLPYLSAVIKETLRLTGGVNSPFVPHLPSSAQIPRLTPETGMIIAGTDVPGGVQVSSSSHFIHHDESLFQSPCQFNPGRWIVGGKEMQKLELSFSVGPRQCPAIGWTMSALHVCLAYILKDFEIEYEDRGPFAMATSALSAETLFDSLGQQYEDAYMNNPTLKETVTDAISLLPPQSHVLDVGCGTGKPVASNVALAGHNVHGIDISTAMIKIASSNIKGKFEKADMLTFQPTMKYDAIFSIFSMFQLTHSQTYTKMLNYCDWLKQDGVLVLGTIPATSLVHDETLYDSTGKLVRHADLIFMNHRFTGTLYTTAGWHDLVQKCGFEIVSEKFASFSSPPPYEKEIQDHYFIIAKKVVQHALMAPYPLPTKYRGPHPLSEGAWAPFSERLVRDEFDAVLDILKGNRRVLDVGSGHGRLPIELANRGVQSYSIEPNADRNQIQTAKAQEKGVVIRSGSAENIPFPSGYFDAAVAMWVLHYVQDLERSLHEIARVVDPASPESKIVIVQGAPDNELVNLLNDVCASLSADNTAVDHQGYLLHEAARVFSEYGFGDIQISRVNAFCSFPEMDLKERCAKAAEVLAGFWFRDDINLERMKMALMPHLEKQFRDRPEEVGDEVAVLVARPFRN
;
A
#
# COMPACT_ATOMS: atom_id res chain seq x y z
N MET A 1 -6.42 68.04 -11.64
CA MET A 1 -7.28 66.95 -11.13
C MET A 1 -6.48 65.67 -10.88
N ILE A 2 -5.83 65.08 -11.90
CA ILE A 2 -5.02 63.85 -11.76
C ILE A 2 -3.89 63.96 -10.72
N ALA A 3 -3.16 65.09 -10.66
CA ALA A 3 -2.09 65.30 -9.67
C ALA A 3 -2.59 65.38 -8.20
N LEU A 4 -3.81 65.91 -7.99
CA LEU A 4 -4.45 65.97 -6.68
C LEU A 4 -4.92 64.57 -6.23
N VAL A 5 -5.47 63.78 -7.16
CA VAL A 5 -5.85 62.38 -6.92
C VAL A 5 -4.61 61.54 -6.58
N ASN A 6 -3.51 61.70 -7.32
CA ASN A 6 -2.26 60.98 -7.04
C ASN A 6 -1.67 61.37 -5.68
N SER A 7 -1.68 62.66 -5.34
CA SER A 7 -1.19 63.13 -4.03
C SER A 7 -2.04 62.62 -2.87
N PHE A 8 -3.37 62.56 -3.05
CA PHE A 8 -4.30 61.99 -2.09
C PHE A 8 -4.08 60.47 -1.91
N ILE A 9 -3.93 59.72 -3.00
CA ILE A 9 -3.64 58.27 -2.95
C ILE A 9 -2.33 58.01 -2.21
N VAL A 10 -1.26 58.77 -2.51
CA VAL A 10 0.03 58.63 -1.81
C VAL A 10 -0.09 58.96 -0.32
N PHE A 11 -0.86 59.99 0.05
CA PHE A 11 -1.12 60.32 1.45
C PHE A 11 -1.86 59.18 2.17
N VAL A 12 -2.92 58.65 1.57
CA VAL A 12 -3.68 57.51 2.11
C VAL A 12 -2.77 56.29 2.29
N LEU A 13 -1.95 55.95 1.29
CA LEU A 13 -1.01 54.83 1.38
C LEU A 13 0.01 55.01 2.51
N LYS A 14 0.52 56.23 2.73
CA LYS A 14 1.43 56.51 3.85
C LYS A 14 0.75 56.35 5.21
N VAL A 15 -0.48 56.85 5.36
CA VAL A 15 -1.26 56.69 6.59
C VAL A 15 -1.56 55.21 6.87
N LEU A 16 -1.98 54.46 5.85
CA LEU A 16 -2.22 53.02 5.97
C LEU A 16 -0.95 52.23 6.33
N THR A 17 0.19 52.59 5.72
CA THR A 17 1.49 51.97 6.03
C THR A 17 1.93 52.27 7.46
N GLY A 18 1.79 53.53 7.91
CA GLY A 18 2.10 53.92 9.28
C GLY A 18 1.22 53.20 10.30
N ALA A 19 -0.10 53.14 10.06
CA ALA A 19 -1.03 52.40 10.91
C ALA A 19 -0.69 50.90 10.96
N PHE A 20 -0.35 50.30 9.82
CA PHE A 20 0.08 48.90 9.74
C PHE A 20 1.34 48.64 10.57
N LEU A 21 2.37 49.48 10.44
CA LEU A 21 3.62 49.35 11.22
C LEU A 21 3.37 49.51 12.74
N CYS A 22 2.48 50.42 13.15
CA CYS A 22 2.08 50.54 14.56
C CYS A 22 1.41 49.27 15.08
N VAL A 23 0.50 48.66 14.30
CA VAL A 23 -0.14 47.38 14.66
C VAL A 23 0.88 46.25 14.75
N VAL A 24 1.84 46.19 13.83
CA VAL A 24 2.96 45.22 13.86
C VAL A 24 3.78 45.37 15.14
N ALA A 25 4.20 46.60 15.47
CA ALA A 25 4.98 46.87 16.66
C ALA A 25 4.21 46.52 17.95
N TYR A 26 2.93 46.90 18.04
CA TYR A 26 2.07 46.54 19.15
C TYR A 26 1.97 45.01 19.32
N ARG A 27 1.67 44.28 18.24
CA ARG A 27 1.47 42.81 18.26
C ARG A 27 2.72 42.03 18.68
N LEU A 28 3.90 42.53 18.32
CA LEU A 28 5.17 41.87 18.60
C LEU A 28 5.74 42.20 19.98
N PHE A 29 5.57 43.43 20.48
CA PHE A 29 6.30 43.90 21.66
C PHE A 29 5.42 44.27 22.86
N VAL A 30 4.15 44.64 22.64
CA VAL A 30 3.29 45.20 23.70
C VAL A 30 2.06 44.31 23.98
N HIS A 31 1.60 43.57 22.97
CA HIS A 31 0.42 42.70 23.09
C HIS A 31 0.55 41.76 24.29
N PRO A 32 -0.54 41.43 25.01
CA PRO A 32 -0.51 40.52 26.15
C PRO A 32 0.12 39.14 25.84
N LEU A 33 0.10 38.74 24.57
CA LEU A 33 0.71 37.49 24.08
C LEU A 33 2.13 37.67 23.51
N ALA A 34 2.79 38.80 23.75
CA ALA A 34 4.14 39.07 23.23
C ALA A 34 5.21 38.13 23.83
N SER A 35 4.98 37.63 25.05
CA SER A 35 5.86 36.66 25.72
C SER A 35 5.66 35.22 25.25
N ILE A 36 4.53 34.90 24.61
CA ILE A 36 4.23 33.53 24.14
C ILE A 36 5.05 33.25 22.88
N PRO A 37 5.84 32.16 22.85
CA PRO A 37 6.73 31.87 21.74
C PRO A 37 5.94 31.47 20.48
N GLY A 38 6.48 31.79 19.31
CA GLY A 38 5.88 31.42 18.01
C GLY A 38 6.46 32.21 16.83
N PRO A 39 6.04 31.91 15.60
CA PRO A 39 6.49 32.65 14.43
C PRO A 39 6.07 34.11 14.48
N ARG A 40 7.01 35.04 14.25
CA ARG A 40 6.71 36.49 14.24
C ARG A 40 5.61 36.86 13.23
N LEU A 41 5.58 36.18 12.08
CA LEU A 41 4.53 36.40 11.07
C LEU A 41 3.15 35.99 11.58
N ALA A 42 3.05 34.88 12.33
CA ALA A 42 1.80 34.44 12.96
C ALA A 42 1.32 35.41 14.04
N ALA A 43 2.24 35.96 14.85
CA ALA A 43 1.92 37.00 15.83
C ALA A 43 1.38 38.30 15.18
N VAL A 44 1.79 38.60 13.96
CA VAL A 44 1.40 39.82 13.23
C VAL A 44 0.10 39.65 12.46
N THR A 45 -0.19 38.49 11.87
CA THR A 45 -1.33 38.33 10.95
C THR A 45 -1.89 36.91 10.89
N ASN A 46 -3.21 36.80 10.66
CA ASN A 46 -3.90 35.54 10.38
C ASN A 46 -3.55 34.95 8.99
N LEU A 47 -2.82 35.68 8.13
CA LEU A 47 -2.37 35.17 6.84
C LEU A 47 -1.45 33.95 6.99
N TYR A 48 -0.74 33.83 8.12
CA TYR A 48 0.05 32.64 8.43
C TYR A 48 -0.85 31.41 8.53
N HIS A 49 -1.89 31.48 9.35
CA HIS A 49 -2.88 30.41 9.50
C HIS A 49 -3.61 30.12 8.18
N PHE A 50 -4.01 31.16 7.44
CA PHE A 50 -4.63 31.04 6.12
C PHE A 50 -3.76 30.27 5.13
N TYR A 51 -2.46 30.59 5.07
CA TYR A 51 -1.53 29.93 4.17
C TYR A 51 -1.48 28.41 4.42
N TYR A 52 -1.34 27.99 5.67
CA TYR A 52 -1.24 26.56 5.98
C TYR A 52 -2.58 25.84 5.91
N SER A 53 -3.68 26.47 6.31
CA SER A 53 -5.01 25.86 6.24
C SER A 53 -5.53 25.78 4.81
N VAL A 54 -5.48 26.88 4.03
CA VAL A 54 -6.12 26.96 2.71
C VAL A 54 -5.12 26.74 1.57
N VAL A 55 -4.04 27.51 1.51
CA VAL A 55 -3.08 27.44 0.38
C VAL A 55 -2.33 26.10 0.37
N ARG A 56 -1.98 25.57 1.54
CA ARG A 56 -1.37 24.26 1.73
C ARG A 56 -2.40 23.15 2.00
N LYS A 57 -3.67 23.35 1.68
CA LYS A 57 -4.74 22.33 1.69
C LYS A 57 -4.80 21.49 2.97
N GLY A 58 -4.87 22.13 4.14
CA GLY A 58 -4.92 21.44 5.43
C GLY A 58 -3.56 21.19 6.11
N GLY A 59 -2.47 21.74 5.56
CA GLY A 59 -1.11 21.62 6.12
C GLY A 59 -0.89 22.25 7.51
N MET A 60 -1.91 22.88 8.11
CA MET A 60 -1.81 23.48 9.45
C MET A 60 -1.50 22.45 10.54
N LEU A 61 -2.07 21.23 10.47
CA LEU A 61 -1.79 20.18 11.46
C LEU A 61 -0.31 19.79 11.48
N HIS A 62 0.27 19.58 10.30
CA HIS A 62 1.69 19.30 10.14
C HIS A 62 2.55 20.48 10.61
N GLN A 63 2.15 21.70 10.25
CA GLN A 63 2.87 22.90 10.69
C GLN A 63 2.86 23.05 12.21
N LEU A 64 1.75 22.73 12.89
CA LEU A 64 1.68 22.75 14.35
C LEU A 64 2.72 21.81 14.98
N LYS A 65 2.99 20.64 14.36
CA LYS A 65 4.04 19.72 14.83
C LYS A 65 5.41 20.39 14.82
N VAL A 66 5.78 20.98 13.68
CA VAL A 66 7.04 21.74 13.52
C VAL A 66 7.13 22.89 14.52
N LEU A 67 6.01 23.56 14.78
CA LEU A 67 5.97 24.66 15.74
C LEU A 67 6.17 24.20 17.18
N HIS A 68 5.55 23.11 17.60
CA HIS A 68 5.70 22.58 18.96
C HIS A 68 7.08 21.97 19.20
N GLU A 69 7.68 21.33 18.20
CA GLU A 69 9.09 20.87 18.27
C GLU A 69 10.06 22.05 18.46
N ARG A 70 9.78 23.19 17.83
CA ARG A 70 10.67 24.37 17.87
C ARG A 70 10.45 25.26 19.10
N TYR A 71 9.21 25.51 19.47
CA TYR A 71 8.85 26.54 20.46
C TYR A 71 8.36 25.96 21.79
N GLY A 72 8.15 24.64 21.88
CA GLY A 72 7.70 23.96 23.08
C GLY A 72 6.18 23.75 23.13
N PRO A 73 5.61 23.40 24.31
CA PRO A 73 4.23 22.91 24.44
C PRO A 73 3.13 23.95 24.22
N VAL A 74 3.49 25.25 24.20
CA VAL A 74 2.56 26.38 24.04
C VAL A 74 3.08 27.28 22.93
N VAL A 75 2.28 27.52 21.89
CA VAL A 75 2.72 28.31 20.73
C VAL A 75 1.68 29.32 20.30
N ARG A 76 2.11 30.55 20.06
CA ARG A 76 1.30 31.61 19.43
C ARG A 76 1.21 31.38 17.92
N ILE A 77 0.00 31.11 17.44
CA ILE A 77 -0.29 30.75 16.04
C ILE A 77 -1.12 31.81 15.29
N GLY A 78 -1.51 32.88 15.97
CA GLY A 78 -2.18 34.03 15.40
C GLY A 78 -1.99 35.28 16.26
N PRO A 79 -2.48 36.46 15.83
CA PRO A 79 -2.40 37.68 16.62
C PRO A 79 -3.02 37.54 18.00
N ASN A 80 -4.12 36.78 18.11
CA ASN A 80 -4.84 36.53 19.35
C ASN A 80 -5.14 35.03 19.57
N SER A 81 -4.28 34.15 19.05
CA SER A 81 -4.52 32.70 19.05
C SER A 81 -3.30 31.91 19.55
N ILE A 82 -3.54 30.97 20.47
CA ILE A 82 -2.54 30.08 21.08
C ILE A 82 -2.96 28.62 20.89
N HIS A 83 -2.01 27.77 20.51
CA HIS A 83 -2.18 26.33 20.45
C HIS A 83 -1.35 25.63 21.53
N PHE A 84 -1.94 24.58 22.11
CA PHE A 84 -1.34 23.74 23.15
C PHE A 84 -1.25 22.28 22.70
N ALA A 85 -0.13 21.61 23.03
CA ALA A 85 0.10 20.21 22.62
C ALA A 85 -0.06 19.17 23.75
N THR A 86 -0.26 19.57 25.00
CA THR A 86 -0.26 18.65 26.15
C THR A 86 -1.65 18.12 26.50
N LEU A 87 -1.71 16.91 27.08
CA LEU A 87 -2.95 16.33 27.61
C LEU A 87 -3.60 17.18 28.71
N GLU A 88 -2.78 17.80 29.57
CA GLU A 88 -3.24 18.71 30.61
C GLU A 88 -3.99 19.91 30.01
N ALA A 89 -3.38 20.61 29.05
CA ALA A 89 -4.01 21.74 28.37
C ALA A 89 -5.29 21.34 27.64
N TYR A 90 -5.30 20.17 26.98
CA TYR A 90 -6.50 19.65 26.33
C TYR A 90 -7.65 19.48 27.33
N ARG A 91 -7.36 18.98 28.54
CA ARG A 91 -8.36 18.83 29.60
C ARG A 91 -8.80 20.18 30.14
N ASP A 92 -7.88 21.10 30.42
CA ASP A 92 -8.20 22.44 30.93
C ASP A 92 -9.11 23.21 29.95
N ILE A 93 -8.82 23.14 28.65
CA ILE A 93 -9.61 23.81 27.62
C ILE A 93 -10.98 23.17 27.45
N TYR A 94 -11.07 21.83 27.35
CA TYR A 94 -12.31 21.17 26.91
C TYR A 94 -13.21 20.65 28.04
N HIS A 95 -12.69 20.43 29.26
CA HIS A 95 -13.54 20.15 30.42
C HIS A 95 -14.12 21.43 31.04
N SER A 96 -13.51 22.59 30.78
CA SER A 96 -13.96 23.87 31.31
C SER A 96 -15.40 24.21 30.89
N ARG A 97 -16.12 24.86 31.81
CA ARG A 97 -17.44 25.47 31.55
C ARG A 97 -17.34 26.98 31.35
N GLU A 98 -16.16 27.55 31.58
CA GLU A 98 -15.89 28.98 31.55
C GLU A 98 -15.45 29.44 30.16
N THR A 99 -14.83 28.55 29.37
CA THR A 99 -14.51 28.84 27.97
C THR A 99 -15.77 28.86 27.09
N SER A 100 -15.86 29.78 26.15
CA SER A 100 -16.90 29.75 25.11
C SER A 100 -16.34 29.19 23.80
N LYS A 101 -17.21 28.83 22.87
CA LYS A 101 -16.80 28.49 21.50
C LYS A 101 -16.37 29.77 20.76
N ASP A 102 -15.32 29.67 19.95
CA ASP A 102 -14.81 30.82 19.19
C ASP A 102 -15.82 31.32 18.14
N PRO A 103 -16.26 32.60 18.20
CA PRO A 103 -17.28 33.11 17.29
C PRO A 103 -16.87 33.08 15.82
N THR A 104 -15.60 33.39 15.49
CA THR A 104 -15.11 33.43 14.11
C THR A 104 -15.19 32.05 13.46
N PHE A 105 -14.72 31.02 14.17
CA PHE A 105 -14.73 29.65 13.69
C PHE A 105 -16.14 29.07 13.56
N TYR A 106 -16.97 29.20 14.59
CA TYR A 106 -18.27 28.51 14.61
C TYR A 106 -19.34 29.20 13.76
N ASN A 107 -19.25 30.52 13.54
CA ASN A 107 -20.18 31.23 12.66
C ASN A 107 -19.93 30.95 11.17
N ALA A 108 -18.72 30.54 10.80
CA ALA A 108 -18.37 30.19 9.43
C ALA A 108 -19.16 28.98 8.89
N PHE A 109 -19.82 28.19 9.75
CA PHE A 109 -20.59 26.99 9.37
C PHE A 109 -22.04 27.28 8.93
N PHE A 110 -22.47 28.55 8.81
CA PHE A 110 -23.81 28.96 8.36
C PHE A 110 -25.00 28.39 9.16
N VAL A 111 -24.78 28.07 10.43
CA VAL A 111 -25.81 27.49 11.30
C VAL A 111 -25.99 28.31 12.57
N PRO A 112 -26.20 29.64 12.54
CA PRO A 112 -26.04 30.54 13.69
C PRO A 112 -26.87 30.19 14.93
N ASP A 113 -28.03 29.53 14.74
CA ASP A 113 -28.95 29.14 15.82
C ASP A 113 -28.88 27.63 16.17
N GLY A 114 -27.90 26.92 15.63
CA GLY A 114 -27.74 25.47 15.79
C GLY A 114 -27.03 25.08 17.09
N THR A 115 -27.26 23.85 17.53
CA THR A 115 -26.62 23.23 18.69
C THR A 115 -25.09 23.17 18.54
N PHE A 116 -24.58 23.02 17.31
CA PHE A 116 -23.15 22.98 17.01
C PHE A 116 -22.49 24.35 17.12
N SER A 117 -23.11 25.43 16.67
CA SER A 117 -22.54 26.79 16.65
C SER A 117 -22.83 27.60 17.91
N THR A 118 -23.82 27.19 18.72
CA THR A 118 -24.18 27.88 19.97
C THR A 118 -22.93 28.14 20.80
N LEU A 119 -22.63 29.41 21.10
CA LEU A 119 -21.33 29.83 21.62
C LEU A 119 -21.16 29.59 23.13
N SER A 120 -22.14 30.03 23.93
CA SER A 120 -22.10 29.98 25.39
C SER A 120 -22.43 28.59 25.95
N HIS A 121 -21.94 28.28 27.15
CA HIS A 121 -22.29 27.05 27.85
C HIS A 121 -23.72 27.01 28.35
N ALA A 122 -24.23 28.16 28.83
CA ALA A 122 -25.57 28.29 29.39
C ALA A 122 -26.62 27.92 28.34
N ASP A 123 -26.50 28.48 27.13
CA ASP A 123 -27.44 28.27 26.03
C ASP A 123 -27.33 26.85 25.46
N ALA A 124 -26.09 26.35 25.34
CA ALA A 124 -25.85 25.02 24.79
C ALA A 124 -26.46 23.90 25.64
N LYS A 125 -26.61 24.08 26.96
CA LYS A 125 -27.13 23.03 27.85
C LYS A 125 -28.56 22.62 27.48
N SER A 126 -29.43 23.58 27.18
CA SER A 126 -30.82 23.29 26.81
C SER A 126 -30.92 22.70 25.41
N LEU A 127 -30.19 23.27 24.44
CA LEU A 127 -30.18 22.85 23.03
C LEU A 127 -29.57 21.46 22.81
N ARG A 128 -28.60 21.06 23.64
CA ARG A 128 -27.98 19.72 23.57
C ARG A 128 -28.85 18.62 24.16
N LYS A 129 -29.81 18.93 25.03
CA LYS A 129 -30.61 17.91 25.74
C LYS A 129 -31.43 17.02 24.77
N PRO A 130 -32.10 17.55 23.72
CA PRO A 130 -32.74 16.73 22.70
C PRO A 130 -31.77 15.83 21.93
N TRP A 131 -30.60 16.34 21.54
CA TRP A 131 -29.55 15.56 20.87
C TRP A 131 -29.08 14.39 21.74
N LEU A 132 -28.77 14.67 23.00
CA LEU A 132 -28.38 13.63 23.95
C LEU A 132 -29.51 12.59 24.08
N ARG A 133 -30.77 13.01 24.19
CA ARG A 133 -31.91 12.07 24.22
C ARG A 133 -31.98 11.19 22.99
N MET A 134 -31.84 11.78 21.80
CA MET A 134 -31.84 11.07 20.51
C MET A 134 -30.77 9.96 20.52
N PHE A 135 -29.53 10.30 20.86
CA PHE A 135 -28.38 9.39 20.81
C PHE A 135 -28.13 8.55 22.08
N SER A 136 -28.82 8.83 23.21
CA SER A 136 -28.62 8.14 24.50
C SER A 136 -29.39 6.83 24.66
N GLY A 137 -30.23 6.47 23.70
CA GLY A 137 -31.01 5.23 23.77
C GLY A 137 -30.11 3.99 23.74
N ARG A 138 -30.33 3.04 24.66
CA ARG A 138 -30.01 1.63 24.40
C ARG A 138 -30.57 1.30 23.02
N GLU A 139 -29.79 0.64 22.15
CA GLU A 139 -30.21 0.26 20.79
C GLU A 139 -31.70 -0.03 20.76
N SER A 140 -32.49 0.92 20.24
CA SER A 140 -33.89 0.60 19.99
C SER A 140 -33.87 -0.45 18.88
N ILE A 141 -34.84 -1.37 18.89
CA ILE A 141 -34.97 -2.37 17.81
C ILE A 141 -34.96 -1.71 16.43
N ILE A 142 -35.47 -0.47 16.34
CA ILE A 142 -35.47 0.36 15.14
C ILE A 142 -34.05 0.72 14.70
N GLN A 143 -33.18 1.20 15.62
CA GLN A 143 -31.79 1.54 15.30
C GLN A 143 -31.00 0.34 14.82
N ALA A 144 -31.09 -0.79 15.54
CA ALA A 144 -30.41 -2.03 15.15
C ALA A 144 -30.82 -2.48 13.74
N LYS A 145 -32.13 -2.39 13.41
CA LYS A 145 -32.63 -2.69 12.06
C LYS A 145 -32.08 -1.74 11.00
N GLN A 146 -31.92 -0.46 11.29
CA GLN A 146 -31.36 0.52 10.34
C GLN A 146 -29.90 0.22 10.03
N PHE A 147 -29.06 -0.03 11.06
CA PHE A 147 -27.65 -0.38 10.86
C PHE A 147 -27.49 -1.64 10.00
N ILE A 148 -28.25 -2.69 10.32
CA ILE A 148 -28.25 -3.95 9.57
C ILE A 148 -28.72 -3.73 8.13
N SER A 149 -29.84 -3.02 7.95
CA SER A 149 -30.43 -2.79 6.62
C SER A 149 -29.50 -2.00 5.71
N GLN A 150 -28.88 -0.92 6.18
CA GLN A 150 -27.97 -0.12 5.35
C GLN A 150 -26.65 -0.84 5.10
N SER A 151 -26.14 -1.61 6.08
CA SER A 151 -24.90 -2.38 5.90
C SER A 151 -25.09 -3.49 4.88
N ARG A 152 -26.21 -4.21 4.94
CA ARG A 152 -26.56 -5.22 3.93
C ARG A 152 -26.72 -4.61 2.55
N LYS A 153 -27.40 -3.48 2.44
CA LYS A 153 -27.57 -2.77 1.17
C LYS A 153 -26.22 -2.32 0.57
N LEU A 154 -25.28 -1.87 1.40
CA LEU A 154 -23.91 -1.59 0.96
C LEU A 154 -23.27 -2.88 0.42
N CYS A 155 -23.35 -3.99 1.15
CA CYS A 155 -22.82 -5.28 0.70
C CYS A 155 -23.44 -5.72 -0.63
N ASP A 156 -24.76 -5.68 -0.78
CA ASP A 156 -25.45 -6.04 -2.03
C ASP A 156 -24.98 -5.16 -3.22
N ARG A 157 -24.68 -3.88 -2.97
CA ARG A 157 -24.15 -2.95 -3.98
C ARG A 157 -22.69 -3.25 -4.35
N LEU A 158 -21.87 -3.66 -3.38
CA LEU A 158 -20.49 -4.08 -3.61
C LEU A 158 -20.45 -5.40 -4.38
N ASP A 159 -21.27 -6.38 -3.99
CA ASP A 159 -21.36 -7.69 -4.65
C ASP A 159 -21.83 -7.58 -6.10
N SER A 160 -22.87 -6.76 -6.36
CA SER A 160 -23.30 -6.45 -7.74
C SER A 160 -22.27 -5.70 -8.59
N SER A 161 -21.19 -5.20 -7.97
CA SER A 161 -20.08 -4.51 -8.63
C SER A 161 -18.78 -5.34 -8.56
N SER A 162 -18.86 -6.64 -8.23
CA SER A 162 -17.72 -7.55 -8.12
C SER A 162 -16.90 -7.61 -9.41
N GLY A 163 -15.57 -7.65 -9.27
CA GLY A 163 -14.62 -7.59 -10.39
C GLY A 163 -14.38 -6.20 -10.98
N GLN A 164 -15.00 -5.15 -10.45
CA GLN A 164 -14.74 -3.75 -10.82
C GLN A 164 -13.94 -3.02 -9.73
N GLN A 165 -13.18 -2.00 -10.12
CA GLN A 165 -12.53 -1.12 -9.15
C GLN A 165 -13.57 -0.19 -8.51
N ILE A 166 -13.67 -0.24 -7.18
CA ILE A 166 -14.65 0.53 -6.40
C ILE A 166 -13.92 1.55 -5.52
N ASP A 167 -14.35 2.80 -5.56
CA ASP A 167 -13.94 3.82 -4.59
C ASP A 167 -14.63 3.57 -3.24
N MET A 168 -13.95 2.81 -2.37
CA MET A 168 -14.47 2.46 -1.04
C MET A 168 -14.66 3.68 -0.14
N TYR A 169 -13.91 4.77 -0.36
CA TYR A 169 -14.09 6.00 0.40
C TYR A 169 -15.46 6.63 0.09
N MET A 170 -15.84 6.71 -1.20
CA MET A 170 -17.17 7.17 -1.59
C MET A 170 -18.28 6.20 -1.17
N ALA A 171 -18.05 4.89 -1.28
CA ALA A 171 -19.04 3.89 -0.84
C ALA A 171 -19.36 4.02 0.66
N PHE A 172 -18.35 4.14 1.51
CA PHE A 172 -18.53 4.32 2.95
C PHE A 172 -19.13 5.68 3.31
N ARG A 173 -18.85 6.75 2.55
CA ARG A 173 -19.52 8.05 2.73
C ARG A 173 -21.01 8.01 2.37
N CYS A 174 -21.38 7.36 1.27
CA CYS A 174 -22.79 7.13 0.93
C CYS A 174 -23.50 6.32 2.01
N PHE A 175 -22.88 5.23 2.49
CA PHE A 175 -23.41 4.45 3.61
C PHE A 175 -23.67 5.33 4.84
N ALA A 176 -22.66 6.09 5.27
CA ALA A 176 -22.75 6.95 6.44
C ALA A 176 -23.84 8.03 6.29
N PHE A 177 -23.96 8.61 5.09
CA PHE A 177 -24.96 9.61 4.79
C PHE A 177 -26.38 9.05 4.84
N ASP A 178 -26.68 7.99 4.10
CA ASP A 178 -28.02 7.37 4.11
C ASP A 178 -28.40 6.85 5.49
N LEU A 179 -27.45 6.25 6.22
CA LEU A 179 -27.68 5.79 7.59
C LEU A 179 -28.04 6.94 8.53
N THR A 180 -27.33 8.07 8.43
CA THR A 180 -27.62 9.27 9.23
C THR A 180 -28.98 9.86 8.86
N MET A 181 -29.30 9.94 7.57
CA MET A 181 -30.57 10.51 7.09
C MET A 181 -31.75 9.65 7.52
N GLN A 182 -31.63 8.32 7.40
CA GLN A 182 -32.67 7.40 7.84
C GLN A 182 -32.89 7.50 9.35
N TYR A 183 -31.82 7.67 10.12
CA TYR A 183 -31.90 7.81 11.56
C TYR A 183 -32.54 9.14 12.00
N ALA A 184 -32.13 10.25 11.39
CA ALA A 184 -32.58 11.58 11.80
C ALA A 184 -33.93 12.01 11.22
N PHE A 185 -34.25 11.56 9.99
CA PHE A 185 -35.43 12.02 9.25
C PHE A 185 -36.38 10.89 8.85
N GLY A 186 -36.03 9.63 9.12
CA GLY A 186 -36.86 8.47 8.79
C GLY A 186 -36.80 8.02 7.33
N SER A 187 -36.02 8.70 6.48
CA SER A 187 -35.88 8.41 5.06
C SER A 187 -34.42 8.46 4.61
N THR A 188 -34.07 7.71 3.56
CA THR A 188 -32.77 7.75 2.89
C THR A 188 -32.82 8.69 1.69
N PHE A 189 -31.67 9.22 1.27
CA PHE A 189 -31.55 9.99 0.03
C PHE A 189 -31.16 9.13 -1.17
N GLY A 190 -30.94 7.84 -0.95
CA GLY A 190 -30.60 6.90 -2.01
C GLY A 190 -29.19 7.14 -2.53
N SER A 191 -28.27 7.52 -1.64
CA SER A 191 -26.86 7.79 -1.98
C SER A 191 -26.09 6.50 -2.29
N LEU A 192 -26.44 5.38 -1.64
CA LEU A 192 -25.89 4.05 -1.93
C LEU A 192 -26.31 3.51 -3.32
N GLU A 193 -27.45 3.95 -3.83
CA GLU A 193 -27.97 3.57 -5.14
C GLU A 193 -27.38 4.39 -6.29
N GLN A 194 -26.59 5.42 -5.98
CA GLN A 194 -25.97 6.23 -7.02
C GLN A 194 -24.94 5.42 -7.81
N PRO A 195 -24.83 5.65 -9.14
CA PRO A 195 -23.80 5.02 -9.96
C PRO A 195 -22.40 5.30 -9.38
N ALA A 196 -21.58 4.26 -9.25
CA ALA A 196 -20.23 4.32 -8.68
C ALA A 196 -20.15 5.03 -7.31
N PHE A 197 -21.23 5.01 -6.52
CA PHE A 197 -21.33 5.71 -5.24
C PHE A 197 -21.10 7.24 -5.33
N ARG A 198 -21.28 7.84 -6.51
CA ARG A 198 -21.07 9.28 -6.73
C ARG A 198 -22.33 10.08 -6.44
N CYS A 199 -22.58 10.35 -5.16
CA CYS A 199 -23.73 11.17 -4.75
C CYS A 199 -23.48 12.67 -4.98
N PRO A 200 -24.31 13.36 -5.79
CA PRO A 200 -24.17 14.81 -6.04
C PRO A 200 -24.23 15.66 -4.78
N ILE A 201 -25.02 15.25 -3.78
CA ILE A 201 -25.13 15.97 -2.50
C ILE A 201 -23.77 15.93 -1.77
N LEU A 202 -23.14 14.77 -1.69
CA LEU A 202 -21.83 14.63 -1.02
C LEU A 202 -20.73 15.43 -1.72
N LEU A 203 -20.75 15.46 -3.06
CA LEU A 203 -19.82 16.26 -3.85
C LEU A 203 -20.07 17.76 -3.64
N GLY A 204 -21.34 18.20 -3.58
CA GLY A 204 -21.68 19.60 -3.28
C GLY A 204 -21.29 20.03 -1.87
N ILE A 205 -21.32 19.11 -0.89
CA ILE A 205 -20.81 19.39 0.46
C ILE A 205 -19.28 19.57 0.42
N ASP A 206 -18.55 18.80 -0.40
CA ASP A 206 -17.09 18.96 -0.56
C ASP A 206 -16.73 20.37 -1.07
N ASP A 207 -17.49 20.89 -2.04
CA ASP A 207 -17.30 22.25 -2.57
C ASP A 207 -17.62 23.32 -1.51
N LEU A 208 -18.64 23.08 -0.68
CA LEU A 208 -19.01 24.00 0.40
C LEU A 208 -17.88 24.13 1.43
N VAL A 209 -17.20 23.03 1.79
CA VAL A 209 -16.11 23.05 2.77
C VAL A 209 -15.05 24.09 2.42
N VAL A 210 -14.62 24.17 1.16
CA VAL A 210 -13.64 25.18 0.71
C VAL A 210 -14.13 26.60 1.01
N THR A 211 -15.41 26.87 0.78
CA THR A 211 -16.04 28.17 1.01
C THR A 211 -16.10 28.52 2.50
N LEU A 212 -16.44 27.55 3.37
CA LEU A 212 -16.43 27.74 4.84
C LEU A 212 -15.04 28.21 5.33
N TRP A 213 -13.98 27.63 4.78
CA TRP A 213 -12.61 27.95 5.20
C TRP A 213 -12.12 29.30 4.72
N LEU A 214 -12.58 29.78 3.56
CA LEU A 214 -12.33 31.15 3.13
C LEU A 214 -13.01 32.16 4.07
N GLN A 215 -14.24 31.88 4.48
CA GLN A 215 -15.00 32.75 5.38
C GLN A 215 -14.42 32.82 6.79
N ASN A 216 -13.92 31.70 7.30
CA ASN A 216 -13.24 31.66 8.59
C ASN A 216 -12.04 32.64 8.69
N HIS A 217 -11.42 33.01 7.56
CA HIS A 217 -10.29 33.95 7.55
C HIS A 217 -10.70 35.40 7.21
N TRP A 218 -11.85 35.61 6.57
CA TRP A 218 -12.33 36.93 6.15
C TRP A 218 -13.83 37.13 6.44
N THR A 219 -14.15 37.57 7.65
CA THR A 219 -15.53 37.82 8.09
C THR A 219 -16.25 38.94 7.32
N TRP A 220 -15.52 39.89 6.73
CA TRP A 220 -16.09 40.93 5.86
C TRP A 220 -16.58 40.38 4.51
N LEU A 221 -16.03 39.25 4.05
CA LEU A 221 -16.48 38.59 2.83
C LEU A 221 -17.94 38.15 2.97
N GLN A 222 -18.34 37.72 4.18
CA GLN A 222 -19.72 37.38 4.48
C GLN A 222 -20.65 38.60 4.41
N GLN A 223 -20.21 39.76 4.92
CA GLN A 223 -21.00 41.00 4.82
C GLN A 223 -21.21 41.42 3.36
N LEU A 224 -20.22 41.21 2.49
CA LEU A 224 -20.39 41.46 1.05
C LEU A 224 -21.27 40.40 0.39
N ILE A 225 -21.09 39.12 0.71
CA ILE A 225 -21.94 38.04 0.19
C ILE A 225 -23.40 38.29 0.58
N ASP A 226 -23.69 38.61 1.84
CA ASP A 226 -25.04 38.88 2.32
C ASP A 226 -25.63 40.13 1.66
N TYR A 227 -24.81 41.17 1.44
CA TYR A 227 -25.22 42.40 0.76
C TYR A 227 -25.57 42.18 -0.72
N PHE A 228 -24.78 41.37 -1.44
CA PHE A 228 -25.01 41.06 -2.85
C PHE A 228 -25.92 39.86 -3.08
N SER A 229 -26.16 39.00 -2.09
CA SER A 229 -26.94 37.76 -2.17
C SER A 229 -28.30 37.95 -2.88
N PRO A 230 -29.11 38.99 -2.58
CA PRO A 230 -30.40 39.21 -3.27
C PRO A 230 -30.28 39.42 -4.79
N TRP A 231 -29.14 39.90 -5.28
CA TRP A 231 -28.87 40.19 -6.68
C TRP A 231 -28.31 38.98 -7.44
N ILE A 232 -27.62 38.10 -6.72
CA ILE A 232 -26.94 36.92 -7.29
C ILE A 232 -27.86 35.68 -7.21
N TYR A 233 -28.73 35.60 -6.20
CA TYR A 233 -29.66 34.48 -5.98
C TYR A 233 -30.48 34.07 -7.24
N PRO A 234 -31.04 35.00 -8.04
CA PRO A 234 -31.80 34.66 -9.24
C PRO A 234 -30.96 34.00 -10.36
N PHE A 235 -29.65 34.26 -10.40
CA PHE A 235 -28.75 33.68 -11.40
C PHE A 235 -28.26 32.27 -11.02
N TYR A 236 -28.35 31.90 -9.74
CA TYR A 236 -28.02 30.55 -9.25
C TYR A 236 -29.22 29.59 -9.24
N THR A 237 -30.45 30.09 -9.44
CA THR A 237 -31.69 29.29 -9.43
C THR A 237 -32.04 28.62 -10.76
N GLU A 238 -31.24 28.74 -11.82
CA GLU A 238 -31.41 27.90 -13.01
C GLU A 238 -30.70 26.54 -12.86
N PRO A 239 -31.36 25.41 -13.18
CA PRO A 239 -30.91 24.09 -12.80
C PRO A 239 -29.78 23.60 -13.73
N LYS A 240 -28.55 23.92 -13.36
CA LYS A 240 -27.37 23.10 -13.67
C LYS A 240 -26.73 22.62 -12.37
N GLY A 241 -27.34 21.59 -11.77
CA GLY A 241 -26.68 20.72 -10.78
C GLY A 241 -26.54 21.22 -9.34
N ASN A 242 -26.86 22.48 -9.02
CA ASN A 242 -26.72 22.99 -7.64
C ASN A 242 -28.00 22.76 -6.82
N GLN A 243 -28.06 21.68 -6.04
CA GLN A 243 -29.25 21.25 -5.28
C GLN A 243 -29.46 21.96 -3.93
N LEU A 244 -28.58 22.89 -3.54
CA LEU A 244 -28.64 23.59 -2.25
C LEU A 244 -29.93 24.40 -2.03
N PRO A 245 -30.47 25.14 -3.03
CA PRO A 245 -31.75 25.87 -2.87
C PRO A 245 -32.97 24.94 -2.81
N PHE A 246 -32.94 23.82 -3.54
CA PHE A 246 -33.97 22.77 -3.50
C PHE A 246 -34.02 22.10 -2.11
N PHE A 247 -32.86 21.94 -1.46
CA PHE A 247 -32.74 21.37 -0.13
C PHE A 247 -33.28 22.29 0.97
N MET A 248 -32.96 23.58 0.90
CA MET A 248 -33.57 24.59 1.78
C MET A 248 -35.10 24.58 1.64
N ALA A 249 -35.62 24.48 0.40
CA ALA A 249 -37.05 24.43 0.12
C ALA A 249 -37.76 23.16 0.67
N MET A 250 -37.13 21.98 0.65
CA MET A 250 -37.74 20.76 1.21
C MET A 250 -37.84 20.78 2.74
N THR A 251 -36.86 21.38 3.42
CA THR A 251 -36.92 21.58 4.88
C THR A 251 -37.96 22.64 5.30
N MET A 252 -38.54 23.36 4.33
CA MET A 252 -39.55 24.39 4.52
C MET A 252 -41.01 23.91 4.45
N GLN A 253 -41.31 22.61 4.38
CA GLN A 253 -42.69 22.08 4.19
C GLN A 253 -43.20 21.15 5.32
N GLY A 254 -43.02 21.50 6.59
CA GLY A 254 -43.63 20.78 7.73
C GLY A 254 -44.61 21.65 8.50
N ASP A 255 -45.83 21.16 8.72
CA ASP A 255 -46.91 21.83 9.46
C ASP A 255 -46.60 22.02 10.97
N ASP A 256 -47.02 23.18 11.49
CA ASP A 256 -46.75 23.74 12.83
C ASP A 256 -47.49 23.06 13.99
N HIS A 257 -47.35 21.74 14.13
CA HIS A 257 -47.92 21.04 15.28
C HIS A 257 -46.87 20.26 16.09
N GLN A 258 -46.54 20.85 17.25
CA GLN A 258 -45.91 20.28 18.46
C GLN A 258 -44.39 20.43 18.71
N ILE A 259 -43.76 21.59 18.47
CA ILE A 259 -42.43 21.89 19.06
C ILE A 259 -42.41 23.28 19.72
N ALA A 260 -43.11 23.42 20.85
CA ALA A 260 -43.22 24.68 21.59
C ALA A 260 -41.94 25.14 22.33
N LEU A 261 -40.73 24.71 21.94
CA LEU A 261 -39.48 25.02 22.64
C LEU A 261 -38.32 25.48 21.74
N ARG A 262 -38.41 25.43 20.41
CA ARG A 262 -37.31 25.81 19.50
C ARG A 262 -37.81 26.56 18.27
N SER A 263 -37.06 27.58 17.85
CA SER A 263 -37.34 28.26 16.59
C SER A 263 -37.12 27.31 15.41
N ARG A 264 -37.87 27.54 14.33
CA ARG A 264 -37.70 26.83 13.07
C ARG A 264 -36.27 26.96 12.54
N SER A 265 -35.67 28.15 12.58
CA SER A 265 -34.28 28.40 12.16
C SER A 265 -33.26 27.51 12.90
N SER A 266 -33.46 27.31 14.20
CA SER A 266 -32.60 26.48 15.05
C SER A 266 -32.70 24.99 14.69
N LEU A 267 -33.90 24.50 14.36
CA LEU A 267 -34.09 23.13 13.89
C LEU A 267 -33.47 22.89 12.52
N MET A 268 -33.57 23.86 11.61
CA MET A 268 -32.93 23.79 10.29
C MET A 268 -31.40 23.76 10.40
N SER A 269 -30.84 24.60 11.27
CA SER A 269 -29.40 24.63 11.57
C SER A 269 -28.90 23.28 12.09
N ASP A 270 -29.71 22.62 12.92
CA ASP A 270 -29.40 21.27 13.43
C ASP A 270 -29.54 20.18 12.37
N ALA A 271 -30.55 20.27 11.49
CA ALA A 271 -30.70 19.35 10.37
C ALA A 271 -29.51 19.40 9.42
N PHE A 272 -29.05 20.62 9.08
CA PHE A 272 -27.86 20.82 8.28
C PHE A 272 -26.58 20.29 8.95
N THR A 273 -26.44 20.52 10.26
CA THR A 273 -25.35 19.95 11.06
C THR A 273 -25.33 18.41 10.99
N MET A 274 -26.51 17.79 11.05
CA MET A 274 -26.64 16.32 10.99
C MET A 274 -26.20 15.77 9.63
N MET A 275 -26.61 16.42 8.53
CA MET A 275 -26.19 16.04 7.18
C MET A 275 -24.67 16.11 7.01
N PHE A 276 -24.07 17.23 7.42
CA PHE A 276 -22.63 17.43 7.28
C PHE A 276 -21.84 16.45 8.14
N SER A 277 -22.18 16.32 9.42
CA SER A 277 -21.46 15.45 10.35
C SER A 277 -21.59 13.95 10.04
N GLY A 278 -22.75 13.53 9.53
CA GLY A 278 -23.05 12.17 9.13
C GLY A 278 -22.38 11.73 7.82
N ALA A 279 -22.01 12.67 6.95
CA ALA A 279 -21.41 12.38 5.65
C ALA A 279 -19.94 11.93 5.73
N TYR A 280 -19.15 12.47 6.66
CA TYR A 280 -17.69 12.32 6.66
C TYR A 280 -17.15 11.39 7.75
N THR A 281 -17.67 11.49 8.97
CA THR A 281 -17.01 10.93 10.16
C THR A 281 -16.96 9.40 10.14
N VAL A 282 -18.12 8.75 10.04
CA VAL A 282 -18.23 7.28 9.97
C VAL A 282 -17.57 6.75 8.70
N GLY A 283 -17.83 7.38 7.54
CA GLY A 283 -17.30 6.92 6.26
C GLY A 283 -15.76 6.95 6.19
N THR A 284 -15.14 8.03 6.67
CA THR A 284 -13.68 8.14 6.74
C THR A 284 -13.09 7.11 7.70
N THR A 285 -13.71 6.93 8.87
CA THR A 285 -13.23 5.94 9.84
C THR A 285 -13.31 4.51 9.28
N LEU A 286 -14.40 4.14 8.60
CA LEU A 286 -14.51 2.84 7.93
C LEU A 286 -13.47 2.66 6.83
N THR A 287 -13.18 3.71 6.07
CA THR A 287 -12.14 3.70 5.03
C THR A 287 -10.77 3.39 5.64
N VAL A 288 -10.39 4.13 6.69
CA VAL A 288 -9.09 3.97 7.36
C VAL A 288 -9.00 2.61 8.08
N ALA A 289 -10.07 2.15 8.72
CA ALA A 289 -10.11 0.82 9.34
C ALA A 289 -9.86 -0.27 8.30
N THR A 290 -10.60 -0.21 7.19
CA THR A 290 -10.50 -1.20 6.11
C THR A 290 -9.10 -1.19 5.50
N TYR A 291 -8.52 -0.02 5.26
CA TYR A 291 -7.14 0.12 4.77
C TYR A 291 -6.11 -0.56 5.69
N TYR A 292 -6.10 -0.26 6.98
CA TYR A 292 -5.12 -0.85 7.90
C TYR A 292 -5.34 -2.35 8.13
N VAL A 293 -6.59 -2.79 8.20
CA VAL A 293 -6.90 -4.22 8.35
C VAL A 293 -6.46 -5.01 7.13
N MET A 294 -6.68 -4.49 5.92
CA MET A 294 -6.31 -5.20 4.68
C MET A 294 -4.80 -5.27 4.44
N ARG A 295 -4.02 -4.30 4.94
CA ARG A 295 -2.55 -4.33 4.88
C ARG A 295 -1.94 -5.44 5.73
N ASP A 296 -2.53 -5.71 6.89
CA ASP A 296 -2.05 -6.75 7.81
C ASP A 296 -2.92 -8.02 7.68
N LYS A 297 -2.49 -8.94 6.81
CA LYS A 297 -3.19 -10.21 6.57
C LYS A 297 -3.39 -11.05 7.85
N HIS A 298 -2.50 -10.91 8.83
CA HIS A 298 -2.60 -11.63 10.09
C HIS A 298 -3.66 -11.00 11.00
N LEU A 299 -3.74 -9.66 11.07
CA LEU A 299 -4.82 -8.96 11.76
C LEU A 299 -6.18 -9.24 11.10
N LEU A 300 -6.26 -9.22 9.76
CA LEU A 300 -7.47 -9.56 9.02
C LEU A 300 -7.97 -10.96 9.40
N ARG A 301 -7.09 -11.98 9.35
CA ARG A 301 -7.43 -13.35 9.75
C ARG A 301 -7.92 -13.45 11.19
N LYS A 302 -7.28 -12.73 12.13
CA LYS A 302 -7.70 -12.70 13.54
C LYS A 302 -9.10 -12.11 13.71
N LEU A 303 -9.41 -11.02 13.01
CA LEU A 303 -10.74 -10.41 13.04
C LEU A 303 -11.79 -11.32 12.42
N GLN A 304 -11.48 -11.95 11.29
CA GLN A 304 -12.36 -12.91 10.63
C GLN A 304 -12.66 -14.11 11.54
N GLN A 305 -11.64 -14.69 12.17
CA GLN A 305 -11.81 -15.78 13.16
C GLN A 305 -12.66 -15.33 14.37
N GLU A 306 -12.41 -14.14 14.91
CA GLU A 306 -13.20 -13.59 16.01
C GLU A 306 -14.68 -13.42 15.62
N LEU A 307 -14.94 -12.96 14.39
CA LEU A 307 -16.28 -12.82 13.82
C LEU A 307 -16.94 -14.17 13.49
N GLU A 308 -16.20 -15.18 13.03
CA GLU A 308 -16.72 -16.53 12.79
C GLU A 308 -17.20 -17.19 14.08
N VAL A 309 -16.48 -17.00 15.19
CA VAL A 309 -16.91 -17.51 16.50
C VAL A 309 -18.16 -16.78 17.01
N ALA A 310 -18.19 -15.45 16.86
CA ALA A 310 -19.30 -14.63 17.36
C ALA A 310 -20.55 -14.68 16.47
N TRP A 311 -20.36 -14.93 15.17
CA TRP A 311 -21.39 -14.92 14.14
C TRP A 311 -21.07 -16.01 13.10
N PRO A 312 -21.28 -17.31 13.41
CA PRO A 312 -20.87 -18.41 12.53
C PRO A 312 -21.69 -18.52 11.25
N ASP A 313 -22.95 -18.11 11.28
CA ASP A 313 -23.90 -18.25 10.18
C ASP A 313 -24.35 -16.86 9.67
N SER A 314 -23.81 -16.43 8.52
CA SER A 314 -24.13 -15.13 7.88
C SER A 314 -25.58 -15.04 7.38
N ALA A 315 -26.30 -16.17 7.25
CA ALA A 315 -27.73 -16.17 6.94
C ALA A 315 -28.57 -15.71 8.14
N LYS A 316 -28.03 -15.78 9.37
CA LYS A 316 -28.68 -15.22 10.57
C LYS A 316 -28.43 -13.71 10.68
N PRO A 317 -29.34 -12.96 11.32
CA PRO A 317 -29.14 -11.55 11.57
C PRO A 317 -27.80 -11.28 12.29
N CYS A 318 -27.08 -10.25 11.84
CA CYS A 318 -25.85 -9.79 12.49
C CYS A 318 -26.06 -9.63 14.01
N PRO A 319 -25.10 -10.03 14.85
CA PRO A 319 -25.15 -9.79 16.29
C PRO A 319 -25.38 -8.32 16.61
N SER A 320 -26.06 -8.06 17.73
CA SER A 320 -26.29 -6.68 18.19
C SER A 320 -24.98 -5.96 18.51
N GLN A 321 -25.00 -4.64 18.53
CA GLN A 321 -23.80 -3.87 18.90
C GLN A 321 -23.28 -4.26 20.29
N THR A 322 -24.17 -4.63 21.22
CA THR A 322 -23.76 -5.07 22.58
C THR A 322 -22.91 -6.34 22.56
N VAL A 323 -23.10 -7.21 21.57
CA VAL A 323 -22.26 -8.39 21.34
C VAL A 323 -20.98 -8.00 20.62
N LEU A 324 -21.09 -7.26 19.51
CA LEU A 324 -19.93 -6.85 18.70
C LEU A 324 -18.92 -6.00 19.49
N ALA A 325 -19.39 -5.10 20.36
CA ALA A 325 -18.54 -4.25 21.19
C ALA A 325 -17.81 -4.99 22.33
N LYS A 326 -18.13 -6.28 22.55
CA LYS A 326 -17.37 -7.15 23.47
C LYS A 326 -16.28 -7.95 22.76
N LEU A 327 -16.26 -7.93 21.43
CA LEU A 327 -15.23 -8.59 20.64
C LEU A 327 -13.93 -7.76 20.77
N PRO A 328 -12.87 -8.32 21.39
CA PRO A 328 -11.69 -7.55 21.75
C PRO A 328 -10.94 -6.97 20.55
N TYR A 329 -10.75 -7.74 19.47
CA TYR A 329 -10.01 -7.25 18.31
C TYR A 329 -10.83 -6.27 17.48
N LEU A 330 -12.10 -6.56 17.17
CA LEU A 330 -12.97 -5.64 16.42
C LEU A 330 -13.05 -4.27 17.10
N SER A 331 -13.30 -4.27 18.41
CA SER A 331 -13.41 -3.03 19.19
C SER A 331 -12.09 -2.28 19.29
N ALA A 332 -10.98 -3.02 19.39
CA ALA A 332 -9.64 -2.44 19.45
C ALA A 332 -9.22 -1.82 18.11
N VAL A 333 -9.56 -2.45 16.99
CA VAL A 333 -9.32 -1.94 15.63
C VAL A 333 -10.07 -0.63 15.42
N ILE A 334 -11.35 -0.57 15.80
CA ILE A 334 -12.14 0.65 15.69
C ILE A 334 -11.51 1.79 16.51
N LYS A 335 -11.07 1.51 17.75
CA LYS A 335 -10.43 2.52 18.61
C LYS A 335 -9.08 2.98 18.07
N GLU A 336 -8.26 2.05 17.58
CA GLU A 336 -6.97 2.41 16.99
C GLU A 336 -7.14 3.20 15.69
N THR A 337 -8.17 2.87 14.91
CA THR A 337 -8.56 3.63 13.72
C THR A 337 -8.96 5.05 14.09
N LEU A 338 -9.84 5.21 15.08
CA LEU A 338 -10.28 6.53 15.56
C LEU A 338 -9.08 7.37 16.04
N ARG A 339 -8.15 6.73 16.77
CA ARG A 339 -6.91 7.37 17.24
C ARG A 339 -6.11 7.98 16.08
N LEU A 340 -5.87 7.20 15.02
CA LEU A 340 -5.07 7.61 13.86
C LEU A 340 -5.80 8.54 12.89
N THR A 341 -7.12 8.40 12.76
CA THR A 341 -7.91 9.25 11.84
C THR A 341 -7.90 10.72 12.28
N GLY A 342 -7.65 11.01 13.57
CA GLY A 342 -7.51 12.37 14.10
C GLY A 342 -8.83 13.17 14.19
N GLY A 343 -9.96 12.57 13.79
CA GLY A 343 -11.30 13.13 13.90
C GLY A 343 -11.43 14.52 13.27
N VAL A 344 -12.08 15.45 13.98
CA VAL A 344 -12.29 16.84 13.53
C VAL A 344 -11.00 17.67 13.42
N ASN A 345 -9.86 17.16 13.90
CA ASN A 345 -8.56 17.81 13.77
C ASN A 345 -7.82 17.41 12.48
N SER A 346 -8.36 16.45 11.72
CA SER A 346 -7.82 15.98 10.44
C SER A 346 -8.73 16.47 9.29
N PRO A 347 -8.24 16.67 8.07
CA PRO A 347 -9.10 16.97 6.93
C PRO A 347 -10.11 15.84 6.67
N PHE A 348 -11.40 16.20 6.52
CA PHE A 348 -12.46 15.25 6.21
C PHE A 348 -12.35 14.65 4.81
N VAL A 349 -11.69 15.35 3.89
CA VAL A 349 -11.37 14.94 2.52
C VAL A 349 -9.88 15.24 2.27
N PRO A 350 -9.09 14.32 1.69
CA PRO A 350 -7.61 14.40 1.60
C PRO A 350 -6.98 15.64 0.94
N HIS A 351 -7.76 16.59 0.42
CA HIS A 351 -7.27 17.81 -0.21
C HIS A 351 -8.06 19.07 0.17
N LEU A 352 -8.99 18.94 1.12
CA LEU A 352 -9.76 20.06 1.62
C LEU A 352 -9.11 20.66 2.87
N PRO A 353 -9.30 21.95 3.13
CA PRO A 353 -8.74 22.56 4.33
C PRO A 353 -9.28 21.91 5.62
N SER A 354 -8.50 22.01 6.70
CA SER A 354 -8.88 21.57 8.05
C SER A 354 -8.51 22.65 9.07
N SER A 355 -9.20 22.68 10.21
CA SER A 355 -8.87 23.61 11.30
C SER A 355 -7.63 23.16 12.03
N ALA A 356 -7.32 21.86 12.00
CA ALA A 356 -6.36 21.23 12.90
C ALA A 356 -6.63 21.47 14.40
N GLN A 357 -7.78 22.05 14.74
CA GLN A 357 -8.06 22.74 16.00
C GLN A 357 -9.54 22.72 16.33
N ILE A 358 -9.86 22.74 17.62
CA ILE A 358 -11.20 22.99 18.14
C ILE A 358 -11.16 24.27 19.00
N PRO A 359 -11.24 25.47 18.40
CA PRO A 359 -10.97 26.72 19.10
C PRO A 359 -12.02 27.06 20.17
N ARG A 360 -11.53 27.65 21.26
CA ARG A 360 -12.29 28.18 22.39
C ARG A 360 -11.84 29.60 22.68
N LEU A 361 -12.67 30.38 23.34
CA LEU A 361 -12.33 31.71 23.82
C LEU A 361 -12.22 31.67 25.35
N THR A 362 -11.15 32.23 25.90
CA THR A 362 -10.99 32.38 27.36
C THR A 362 -12.01 33.37 27.93
N PRO A 363 -12.46 33.19 29.19
CA PRO A 363 -13.35 34.14 29.85
C PRO A 363 -12.67 35.52 29.98
N GLU A 364 -13.43 36.60 30.14
CA GLU A 364 -12.88 37.97 30.23
C GLU A 364 -11.85 38.14 31.37
N THR A 365 -11.96 37.34 32.43
CA THR A 365 -11.02 37.32 33.57
C THR A 365 -9.69 36.64 33.27
N GLY A 366 -9.53 35.99 32.11
CA GLY A 366 -8.42 35.09 31.83
C GLY A 366 -8.57 33.73 32.52
N MET A 367 -7.65 32.81 32.23
CA MET A 367 -7.59 31.49 32.87
C MET A 367 -6.18 30.88 32.78
N ILE A 368 -5.88 29.97 33.70
CA ILE A 368 -4.63 29.18 33.66
C ILE A 368 -4.87 27.91 32.83
N ILE A 369 -3.98 27.63 31.88
CA ILE A 369 -4.02 26.44 31.02
C ILE A 369 -2.64 25.77 31.04
N ALA A 370 -2.56 24.53 31.55
CA ALA A 370 -1.30 23.79 31.74
C ALA A 370 -0.18 24.66 32.37
N GLY A 371 -0.52 25.35 33.46
CA GLY A 371 0.37 26.25 34.18
C GLY A 371 0.68 27.59 33.50
N THR A 372 0.14 27.86 32.31
CA THR A 372 0.32 29.14 31.60
C THR A 372 -0.85 30.08 31.89
N ASP A 373 -0.57 31.30 32.37
CA ASP A 373 -1.58 32.34 32.56
C ASP A 373 -1.98 32.95 31.19
N VAL A 374 -3.24 32.75 30.79
CA VAL A 374 -3.77 33.22 29.51
C VAL A 374 -4.77 34.35 29.74
N PRO A 375 -4.54 35.55 29.17
CA PRO A 375 -5.44 36.69 29.28
C PRO A 375 -6.85 36.41 28.77
N GLY A 376 -7.81 37.24 29.18
CA GLY A 376 -9.19 37.12 28.73
C GLY A 376 -9.39 37.50 27.26
N GLY A 377 -10.37 36.84 26.61
CA GLY A 377 -10.70 37.08 25.21
C GLY A 377 -9.66 36.54 24.22
N VAL A 378 -8.79 35.62 24.64
CA VAL A 378 -7.79 34.96 23.80
C VAL A 378 -8.36 33.67 23.22
N GLN A 379 -8.11 33.42 21.94
CA GLN A 379 -8.46 32.16 21.31
C GLN A 379 -7.45 31.08 21.70
N VAL A 380 -7.92 29.99 22.28
CA VAL A 380 -7.11 28.84 22.70
C VAL A 380 -7.59 27.57 22.04
N SER A 381 -6.67 26.72 21.64
CA SER A 381 -6.98 25.43 21.00
C SER A 381 -5.95 24.37 21.36
N SER A 382 -6.36 23.12 21.23
CA SER A 382 -5.49 21.95 21.25
C SER A 382 -6.04 20.92 20.26
N SER A 383 -5.27 19.87 20.00
CA SER A 383 -5.61 18.83 19.04
C SER A 383 -5.34 17.45 19.63
N SER A 384 -6.35 16.57 19.56
CA SER A 384 -6.23 15.19 20.00
C SER A 384 -5.14 14.44 19.25
N HIS A 385 -4.78 14.90 18.04
CA HIS A 385 -3.68 14.33 17.25
C HIS A 385 -2.35 14.34 18.01
N PHE A 386 -2.03 15.42 18.74
CA PHE A 386 -0.77 15.51 19.49
C PHE A 386 -0.74 14.51 20.65
N ILE A 387 -1.86 14.35 21.34
CA ILE A 387 -1.97 13.41 22.47
C ILE A 387 -1.96 11.97 21.99
N HIS A 388 -2.70 11.69 20.90
CA HIS A 388 -2.75 10.38 20.28
C HIS A 388 -1.42 9.97 19.65
N HIS A 389 -0.54 10.93 19.33
CA HIS A 389 0.80 10.68 18.80
C HIS A 389 1.93 10.96 19.78
N ASP A 390 1.62 11.18 21.05
CA ASP A 390 2.61 11.37 22.12
C ASP A 390 3.20 10.01 22.50
N GLU A 391 4.50 9.81 22.25
CA GLU A 391 5.22 8.56 22.54
C GLU A 391 5.21 8.20 24.03
N SER A 392 5.07 9.18 24.93
CA SER A 392 4.98 8.94 26.37
C SER A 392 3.63 8.33 26.80
N LEU A 393 2.60 8.51 25.96
CA LEU A 393 1.24 8.00 26.20
C LEU A 393 0.93 6.78 25.33
N PHE A 394 1.44 6.75 24.10
CA PHE A 394 1.23 5.70 23.12
C PHE A 394 2.58 5.22 22.56
N GLN A 395 3.06 4.06 23.03
CA GLN A 395 4.27 3.45 22.48
C GLN A 395 4.13 3.20 20.98
N SER A 396 5.13 3.60 20.20
CA SER A 396 5.13 3.53 18.73
C SER A 396 3.83 4.13 18.14
N PRO A 397 3.58 5.44 18.34
CA PRO A 397 2.28 6.05 18.09
C PRO A 397 1.87 6.05 16.62
N CYS A 398 2.83 6.01 15.69
CA CYS A 398 2.55 5.95 14.26
C CYS A 398 2.19 4.53 13.79
N GLN A 399 2.40 3.50 14.62
CA GLN A 399 2.01 2.12 14.30
C GLN A 399 0.52 1.91 14.56
N PHE A 400 -0.15 1.29 13.58
CA PHE A 400 -1.50 0.74 13.78
C PHE A 400 -1.41 -0.54 14.62
N ASN A 401 -1.64 -0.42 15.92
CA ASN A 401 -1.57 -1.54 16.85
C ASN A 401 -2.84 -1.61 17.72
N PRO A 402 -3.85 -2.39 17.30
CA PRO A 402 -5.04 -2.63 18.10
C PRO A 402 -4.75 -3.22 19.50
N GLY A 403 -3.68 -4.02 19.63
CA GLY A 403 -3.31 -4.69 20.88
C GLY A 403 -3.16 -3.75 22.09
N ARG A 404 -2.80 -2.48 21.86
CA ARG A 404 -2.68 -1.47 22.94
C ARG A 404 -4.00 -1.23 23.68
N TRP A 405 -5.13 -1.33 22.99
CA TRP A 405 -6.47 -1.14 23.58
C TRP A 405 -6.95 -2.36 24.35
N ILE A 406 -6.43 -3.54 24.00
CA ILE A 406 -6.72 -4.82 24.67
C ILE A 406 -5.94 -4.89 25.99
N VAL A 407 -4.62 -4.61 25.94
CA VAL A 407 -3.73 -4.72 27.11
C VAL A 407 -3.86 -3.52 28.05
N GLY A 408 -4.03 -2.31 27.51
CA GLY A 408 -3.94 -1.05 28.27
C GLY A 408 -5.07 -0.78 29.27
N GLY A 409 -6.12 -1.62 29.32
CA GLY A 409 -7.19 -1.53 30.32
C GLY A 409 -7.89 -0.17 30.35
N LYS A 410 -8.44 0.21 31.52
CA LYS A 410 -9.27 1.44 31.67
C LYS A 410 -8.50 2.73 31.44
N GLU A 411 -7.20 2.79 31.78
CA GLU A 411 -6.43 4.02 31.62
C GLU A 411 -6.22 4.36 30.13
N MET A 412 -5.94 3.35 29.31
CA MET A 412 -5.88 3.52 27.85
C MET A 412 -7.22 4.02 27.28
N GLN A 413 -8.35 3.52 27.78
CA GLN A 413 -9.68 3.97 27.35
C GLN A 413 -9.94 5.46 27.63
N LYS A 414 -9.32 6.05 28.66
CA LYS A 414 -9.44 7.48 28.98
C LYS A 414 -8.65 8.38 28.01
N LEU A 415 -7.77 7.79 27.21
CA LEU A 415 -6.98 8.49 26.20
C LEU A 415 -7.65 8.47 24.81
N GLU A 416 -8.84 7.90 24.70
CA GLU A 416 -9.69 8.09 23.52
C GLU A 416 -10.23 9.53 23.55
N LEU A 417 -9.73 10.37 22.65
CA LEU A 417 -10.12 11.79 22.55
C LEU A 417 -10.69 12.16 21.17
N SER A 418 -11.03 11.18 20.32
CA SER A 418 -11.53 11.45 18.96
C SER A 418 -12.92 12.10 18.98
N PHE A 419 -13.67 11.90 20.05
CA PHE A 419 -14.97 12.51 20.28
C PHE A 419 -14.91 13.81 21.12
N SER A 420 -13.70 14.32 21.40
CA SER A 420 -13.44 15.37 22.39
C SER A 420 -13.95 14.99 23.79
N VAL A 421 -13.87 15.92 24.75
CA VAL A 421 -14.22 15.67 26.16
C VAL A 421 -15.08 16.78 26.73
N GLY A 422 -15.63 16.53 27.92
CA GLY A 422 -16.34 17.52 28.70
C GLY A 422 -17.74 17.89 28.17
N PRO A 423 -18.31 19.01 28.64
CA PRO A 423 -19.70 19.40 28.38
C PRO A 423 -20.04 19.61 26.90
N ARG A 424 -19.03 19.80 26.02
CA ARG A 424 -19.19 20.00 24.57
C ARG A 424 -18.81 18.79 23.71
N GLN A 425 -18.45 17.64 24.27
CA GLN A 425 -18.09 16.43 23.50
C GLN A 425 -19.19 15.99 22.53
N CYS A 426 -18.83 15.12 21.57
CA CYS A 426 -19.78 14.58 20.61
C CYS A 426 -21.00 13.96 21.31
N PRO A 427 -22.25 14.31 20.92
CA PRO A 427 -23.44 13.68 21.50
C PRO A 427 -23.72 12.28 20.92
N ALA A 428 -23.13 11.94 19.77
CA ALA A 428 -23.47 10.74 18.97
C ALA A 428 -22.51 9.54 19.17
N ILE A 429 -21.68 9.53 20.23
CA ILE A 429 -20.62 8.52 20.44
C ILE A 429 -21.18 7.09 20.34
N GLY A 430 -22.25 6.78 21.07
CA GLY A 430 -22.85 5.45 21.08
C GLY A 430 -23.33 5.02 19.68
N TRP A 431 -24.00 5.93 18.96
CA TRP A 431 -24.50 5.69 17.61
C TRP A 431 -23.37 5.49 16.60
N THR A 432 -22.31 6.31 16.66
CA THR A 432 -21.13 6.18 15.81
C THR A 432 -20.46 4.83 16.04
N MET A 433 -20.27 4.44 17.29
CA MET A 433 -19.70 3.13 17.60
C MET A 433 -20.58 2.00 17.03
N SER A 434 -21.91 2.04 17.17
CA SER A 434 -22.78 1.04 16.55
C SER A 434 -22.63 0.95 15.04
N ALA A 435 -22.61 2.09 14.34
CA ALA A 435 -22.43 2.13 12.89
C ALA A 435 -21.09 1.47 12.47
N LEU A 436 -20.00 1.78 13.18
CA LEU A 436 -18.67 1.25 12.89
C LEU A 436 -18.57 -0.26 13.14
N HIS A 437 -19.08 -0.76 14.27
CA HIS A 437 -19.01 -2.20 14.58
C HIS A 437 -19.83 -3.02 13.60
N VAL A 438 -21.07 -2.61 13.31
CA VAL A 438 -21.97 -3.39 12.44
C VAL A 438 -21.45 -3.37 11.00
N CYS A 439 -21.12 -2.21 10.46
CA CYS A 439 -20.67 -2.12 9.07
C CYS A 439 -19.35 -2.85 8.85
N LEU A 440 -18.35 -2.65 9.73
CA LEU A 440 -17.06 -3.33 9.60
C LEU A 440 -17.19 -4.84 9.75
N ALA A 441 -18.06 -5.33 10.65
CA ALA A 441 -18.32 -6.77 10.78
C ALA A 441 -18.92 -7.38 9.50
N TYR A 442 -19.85 -6.67 8.84
CA TYR A 442 -20.41 -7.09 7.55
C TYR A 442 -19.33 -7.16 6.45
N ILE A 443 -18.55 -6.09 6.31
CA ILE A 443 -17.50 -5.98 5.29
C ILE A 443 -16.45 -7.09 5.44
N LEU A 444 -15.97 -7.34 6.66
CA LEU A 444 -14.92 -8.34 6.91
C LEU A 444 -15.42 -9.79 6.80
N LYS A 445 -16.72 -10.02 6.98
CA LYS A 445 -17.31 -11.36 6.94
C LYS A 445 -17.75 -11.77 5.54
N ASP A 446 -18.35 -10.85 4.79
CA ASP A 446 -19.01 -11.18 3.53
C ASP A 446 -18.10 -11.00 2.29
N PHE A 447 -16.91 -10.42 2.46
CA PHE A 447 -15.99 -10.16 1.34
C PHE A 447 -14.55 -10.62 1.63
N GLU A 448 -13.95 -11.25 0.63
CA GLU A 448 -12.50 -11.26 0.45
C GLU A 448 -12.14 -10.02 -0.37
N ILE A 449 -11.45 -9.06 0.24
CA ILE A 449 -11.15 -7.78 -0.39
C ILE A 449 -9.66 -7.77 -0.77
N GLU A 450 -9.38 -7.50 -2.03
CA GLU A 450 -8.04 -7.15 -2.52
C GLU A 450 -7.97 -5.64 -2.74
N TYR A 451 -6.84 -5.03 -2.44
CA TYR A 451 -6.61 -3.60 -2.69
C TYR A 451 -5.35 -3.38 -3.50
N GLU A 452 -5.40 -2.37 -4.35
CA GLU A 452 -4.21 -1.80 -4.99
C GLU A 452 -3.62 -0.77 -4.02
N ASP A 453 -2.44 -1.06 -3.43
CA ASP A 453 -1.75 -0.09 -2.57
C ASP A 453 -1.21 1.06 -3.43
N ARG A 454 -1.95 2.17 -3.48
CA ARG A 454 -1.46 3.43 -4.05
C ARG A 454 -0.63 4.25 -3.04
N GLY A 455 -0.17 3.62 -1.96
CA GLY A 455 0.55 4.23 -0.84
C GLY A 455 -0.38 5.00 0.11
N PRO A 456 0.13 5.52 1.25
CA PRO A 456 -0.62 6.45 2.07
C PRO A 456 -0.95 7.69 1.24
N PHE A 457 -2.24 7.89 0.93
CA PHE A 457 -2.84 9.05 0.26
C PHE A 457 -1.80 10.08 -0.22
N ALA A 458 -1.30 9.88 -1.44
CA ALA A 458 -0.17 10.59 -2.00
C ALA A 458 -0.27 12.11 -1.76
N MET A 459 0.47 12.60 -0.76
CA MET A 459 0.92 13.98 -0.76
C MET A 459 1.72 14.17 -2.03
N ALA A 460 1.30 15.14 -2.85
CA ALA A 460 1.90 15.54 -4.10
C ALA A 460 3.45 15.51 -4.07
N THR A 461 4.01 14.36 -4.48
CA THR A 461 5.36 14.09 -5.02
C THR A 461 5.51 12.62 -5.46
N SER A 462 4.45 11.80 -5.54
CA SER A 462 4.56 10.42 -6.02
C SER A 462 4.84 10.40 -7.53
N ALA A 463 5.88 9.68 -7.94
CA ALA A 463 6.10 9.27 -9.32
C ALA A 463 4.78 8.71 -9.90
N LEU A 464 4.43 9.10 -11.13
CA LEU A 464 3.26 8.56 -11.81
C LEU A 464 3.47 7.06 -12.04
N SER A 465 2.43 6.25 -11.86
CA SER A 465 2.46 4.84 -12.29
C SER A 465 2.77 4.77 -13.80
N ALA A 466 3.39 3.68 -14.25
CA ALA A 466 3.72 3.47 -15.66
C ALA A 466 2.49 3.69 -16.55
N GLU A 467 1.35 3.10 -16.19
CA GLU A 467 0.10 3.27 -16.92
C GLU A 467 -0.31 4.74 -17.04
N THR A 468 -0.35 5.48 -15.93
CA THR A 468 -0.76 6.89 -15.92
C THR A 468 0.21 7.75 -16.74
N LEU A 469 1.51 7.48 -16.61
CA LEU A 469 2.55 8.19 -17.35
C LEU A 469 2.39 7.98 -18.85
N PHE A 470 2.38 6.72 -19.31
CA PHE A 470 2.34 6.41 -20.74
C PHE A 470 0.97 6.70 -21.38
N ASP A 471 -0.14 6.59 -20.64
CA ASP A 471 -1.46 7.06 -21.12
C ASP A 471 -1.47 8.57 -21.38
N SER A 472 -0.73 9.34 -20.57
CA SER A 472 -0.64 10.80 -20.74
C SER A 472 0.26 11.23 -21.90
N LEU A 473 1.29 10.44 -22.22
CA LEU A 473 2.22 10.72 -23.32
C LEU A 473 1.56 10.42 -24.68
N GLY A 474 1.00 9.22 -24.85
CA GLY A 474 0.40 8.77 -26.11
C GLY A 474 1.28 9.06 -27.34
N GLN A 475 0.77 9.81 -28.31
CA GLN A 475 1.50 10.17 -29.54
C GLN A 475 2.81 10.93 -29.30
N GLN A 476 2.92 11.67 -28.19
CA GLN A 476 4.13 12.45 -27.86
C GLN A 476 5.38 11.58 -27.72
N TYR A 477 5.20 10.33 -27.26
CA TYR A 477 6.29 9.36 -27.14
C TYR A 477 6.85 8.99 -28.52
N GLU A 478 5.97 8.73 -29.49
CA GLU A 478 6.37 8.46 -30.87
C GLU A 478 7.13 9.65 -31.44
N ASP A 479 6.60 10.86 -31.29
CA ASP A 479 7.22 12.08 -31.83
C ASP A 479 8.64 12.31 -31.27
N ALA A 480 8.89 11.90 -30.02
CA ALA A 480 10.21 11.97 -29.41
C ALA A 480 11.15 10.89 -29.95
N TYR A 481 10.77 9.61 -29.91
CA TYR A 481 11.72 8.49 -30.06
C TYR A 481 11.70 7.78 -31.42
N MET A 482 10.68 8.01 -32.27
CA MET A 482 10.52 7.26 -33.53
C MET A 482 11.68 7.42 -34.52
N ASN A 483 12.46 8.49 -34.41
CA ASN A 483 13.53 8.84 -35.34
C ASN A 483 14.93 8.48 -34.85
N ASN A 484 15.05 7.62 -33.83
CA ASN A 484 16.34 7.09 -33.42
C ASN A 484 16.91 6.15 -34.53
N PRO A 485 18.02 6.51 -35.21
CA PRO A 485 18.55 5.73 -36.34
C PRO A 485 19.14 4.40 -35.88
N THR A 486 19.82 4.38 -34.73
CA THR A 486 20.43 3.16 -34.18
C THR A 486 19.38 2.16 -33.71
N LEU A 487 18.24 2.63 -33.19
CA LEU A 487 17.11 1.76 -32.89
C LEU A 487 16.56 1.11 -34.16
N LYS A 488 16.39 1.87 -35.25
CA LYS A 488 15.93 1.32 -36.54
C LYS A 488 16.92 0.27 -37.08
N GLU A 489 18.21 0.56 -37.04
CA GLU A 489 19.28 -0.37 -37.42
C GLU A 489 19.25 -1.64 -36.57
N THR A 490 19.14 -1.50 -35.24
CA THR A 490 19.02 -2.64 -34.31
C THR A 490 17.81 -3.50 -34.65
N VAL A 491 16.66 -2.90 -34.95
CA VAL A 491 15.44 -3.63 -35.35
C VAL A 491 15.68 -4.37 -36.68
N THR A 492 16.31 -3.74 -37.67
CA THR A 492 16.65 -4.38 -38.94
C THR A 492 17.59 -5.57 -38.76
N ASP A 493 18.65 -5.41 -37.97
CA ASP A 493 19.60 -6.48 -37.68
C ASP A 493 18.93 -7.64 -36.95
N ALA A 494 18.09 -7.36 -35.95
CA ALA A 494 17.34 -8.38 -35.25
C ALA A 494 16.39 -9.15 -36.19
N ILE A 495 15.66 -8.45 -37.08
CA ILE A 495 14.79 -9.07 -38.10
C ILE A 495 15.59 -9.98 -39.03
N SER A 496 16.83 -9.62 -39.40
CA SER A 496 17.68 -10.43 -40.27
C SER A 496 18.07 -11.79 -39.67
N LEU A 497 17.96 -11.94 -38.34
CA LEU A 497 18.21 -13.18 -37.63
C LEU A 497 16.98 -14.10 -37.57
N LEU A 498 15.80 -13.63 -37.99
CA LEU A 498 14.55 -14.35 -37.81
C LEU A 498 14.21 -15.23 -39.02
N PRO A 499 13.71 -16.46 -38.79
CA PRO A 499 13.08 -17.25 -39.84
C PRO A 499 11.91 -16.53 -40.52
N PRO A 500 11.59 -16.82 -41.80
CA PRO A 500 10.41 -16.28 -42.44
C PRO A 500 9.14 -16.55 -41.64
N GLN A 501 8.22 -15.58 -41.56
CA GLN A 501 6.94 -15.69 -40.84
C GLN A 501 7.03 -15.95 -39.33
N SER A 502 8.17 -15.67 -38.69
CA SER A 502 8.32 -15.71 -37.23
C SER A 502 7.23 -14.99 -36.44
N HIS A 503 6.99 -15.48 -35.23
CA HIS A 503 6.15 -14.85 -34.22
C HIS A 503 7.01 -14.01 -33.27
N VAL A 504 6.69 -12.71 -33.18
CA VAL A 504 7.46 -11.73 -32.42
C VAL A 504 6.58 -11.10 -31.36
N LEU A 505 7.06 -11.08 -30.11
CA LEU A 505 6.45 -10.35 -29.02
C LEU A 505 7.14 -9.00 -28.84
N ASP A 506 6.37 -7.92 -28.83
CA ASP A 506 6.85 -6.55 -28.57
C ASP A 506 6.32 -6.10 -27.20
N VAL A 507 7.20 -6.09 -26.18
CA VAL A 507 6.84 -5.86 -24.77
C VAL A 507 7.05 -4.40 -24.40
N GLY A 508 5.98 -3.73 -23.99
CA GLY A 508 5.95 -2.27 -23.91
C GLY A 508 6.00 -1.66 -25.30
N CYS A 509 5.12 -2.15 -26.19
CA CYS A 509 5.19 -1.82 -27.62
C CYS A 509 4.97 -0.32 -27.93
N GLY A 510 4.46 0.46 -26.97
CA GLY A 510 4.12 1.86 -27.16
C GLY A 510 3.13 2.04 -28.31
N THR A 511 3.38 3.01 -29.19
CA THR A 511 2.59 3.22 -30.41
C THR A 511 2.89 2.19 -31.52
N GLY A 512 3.79 1.24 -31.26
CA GLY A 512 4.22 0.18 -32.18
C GLY A 512 5.27 0.62 -33.22
N LYS A 513 5.76 1.86 -33.17
CA LYS A 513 6.87 2.32 -34.02
C LYS A 513 8.14 2.57 -33.19
N PRO A 514 9.34 2.24 -33.72
CA PRO A 514 9.59 1.60 -35.01
C PRO A 514 9.48 0.07 -34.99
N VAL A 515 9.37 -0.58 -33.83
CA VAL A 515 9.53 -2.04 -33.68
C VAL A 515 8.42 -2.83 -34.40
N ALA A 516 7.21 -2.87 -33.84
CA ALA A 516 6.08 -3.61 -34.41
C ALA A 516 5.82 -3.28 -35.88
N SER A 517 5.93 -2.01 -36.27
CA SER A 517 5.75 -1.59 -37.68
C SER A 517 6.77 -2.24 -38.62
N ASN A 518 8.07 -2.26 -38.28
CA ASN A 518 9.09 -2.84 -39.16
C ASN A 518 9.03 -4.37 -39.18
N VAL A 519 8.72 -4.99 -38.04
CA VAL A 519 8.53 -6.45 -37.95
C VAL A 519 7.34 -6.90 -38.82
N ALA A 520 6.22 -6.17 -38.79
CA ALA A 520 5.06 -6.45 -39.63
C ALA A 520 5.35 -6.21 -41.13
N LEU A 521 6.09 -5.15 -41.47
CA LEU A 521 6.51 -4.87 -42.86
C LEU A 521 7.44 -5.94 -43.43
N ALA A 522 8.26 -6.58 -42.58
CA ALA A 522 9.11 -7.70 -42.94
C ALA A 522 8.33 -9.03 -43.11
N GLY A 523 7.02 -9.04 -42.87
CA GLY A 523 6.15 -10.21 -43.07
C GLY A 523 6.07 -11.17 -41.88
N HIS A 524 6.51 -10.74 -40.70
CA HIS A 524 6.40 -11.50 -39.46
C HIS A 524 5.10 -11.19 -38.70
N ASN A 525 4.72 -12.08 -37.79
CA ASN A 525 3.53 -11.93 -36.96
C ASN A 525 3.89 -11.17 -35.68
N VAL A 526 3.27 -10.02 -35.47
CA VAL A 526 3.50 -9.19 -34.28
C VAL A 526 2.41 -9.41 -33.24
N HIS A 527 2.84 -9.65 -32.00
CA HIS A 527 2.03 -9.55 -30.80
C HIS A 527 2.59 -8.43 -29.92
N GLY A 528 1.92 -7.28 -29.85
CA GLY A 528 2.32 -6.16 -29.00
C GLY A 528 1.53 -6.14 -27.69
N ILE A 529 2.23 -5.96 -26.58
CA ILE A 529 1.62 -5.73 -25.27
C ILE A 529 2.12 -4.43 -24.68
N ASP A 530 1.23 -3.69 -24.03
CA ASP A 530 1.56 -2.45 -23.32
C ASP A 530 0.58 -2.24 -22.16
N ILE A 531 1.05 -1.62 -21.09
CA ILE A 531 0.20 -1.30 -19.94
C ILE A 531 -0.75 -0.14 -20.25
N SER A 532 -0.37 0.73 -21.19
CA SER A 532 -1.14 1.92 -21.60
C SER A 532 -2.23 1.56 -22.61
N THR A 533 -3.46 1.94 -22.27
CA THR A 533 -4.61 1.80 -23.17
C THR A 533 -4.49 2.75 -24.37
N ALA A 534 -3.94 3.96 -24.15
CA ALA A 534 -3.74 4.94 -25.21
C ALA A 534 -2.73 4.44 -26.26
N MET A 535 -1.60 3.87 -25.82
CA MET A 535 -0.57 3.31 -26.69
C MET A 535 -1.11 2.17 -27.56
N ILE A 536 -1.79 1.19 -26.95
CA ILE A 536 -2.40 0.05 -27.67
C ILE A 536 -3.42 0.52 -28.72
N LYS A 537 -4.22 1.54 -28.41
CA LYS A 537 -5.18 2.09 -29.38
C LYS A 537 -4.48 2.68 -30.60
N ILE A 538 -3.34 3.35 -30.41
CA ILE A 538 -2.54 3.92 -31.51
C ILE A 538 -1.89 2.79 -32.33
N ALA A 539 -1.26 1.82 -31.66
CA ALA A 539 -0.59 0.70 -32.32
C ALA A 539 -1.57 -0.15 -33.16
N SER A 540 -2.69 -0.56 -32.58
CA SER A 540 -3.71 -1.38 -33.25
C SER A 540 -4.38 -0.70 -34.44
N SER A 541 -4.45 0.64 -34.44
CA SER A 541 -5.06 1.40 -35.55
C SER A 541 -4.14 1.53 -36.78
N ASN A 542 -2.82 1.39 -36.60
CA ASN A 542 -1.83 1.71 -37.61
C ASN A 542 -1.02 0.50 -38.10
N ILE A 543 -0.97 -0.59 -37.33
CA ILE A 543 -0.08 -1.72 -37.58
C ILE A 543 -0.89 -3.01 -37.64
N LYS A 544 -0.59 -3.86 -38.64
CA LYS A 544 -1.18 -5.19 -38.75
C LYS A 544 -0.52 -6.13 -37.74
N GLY A 545 -1.25 -6.51 -36.70
CA GLY A 545 -0.79 -7.42 -35.64
C GLY A 545 -1.85 -7.64 -34.56
N LYS A 546 -1.54 -8.47 -33.57
CA LYS A 546 -2.33 -8.59 -32.34
C LYS A 546 -1.78 -7.57 -31.33
N PHE A 547 -2.64 -6.72 -30.77
CA PHE A 547 -2.25 -5.77 -29.72
C PHE A 547 -3.23 -5.86 -28.57
N GLU A 548 -2.74 -6.00 -27.34
CA GLU A 548 -3.58 -6.07 -26.14
C GLU A 548 -2.98 -5.29 -24.97
N LYS A 549 -3.86 -4.71 -24.16
CA LYS A 549 -3.46 -4.08 -22.92
C LYS A 549 -3.07 -5.18 -21.94
N ALA A 550 -1.81 -5.20 -21.49
CA ALA A 550 -1.33 -6.14 -20.51
C ALA A 550 -0.16 -5.56 -19.71
N ASP A 551 -0.12 -5.88 -18.42
CA ASP A 551 1.06 -5.66 -17.59
C ASP A 551 2.06 -6.79 -17.84
N MET A 552 3.30 -6.45 -18.23
CA MET A 552 4.35 -7.43 -18.49
C MET A 552 4.72 -8.28 -17.26
N LEU A 553 4.47 -7.78 -16.05
CA LEU A 553 4.74 -8.53 -14.82
C LEU A 553 3.82 -9.73 -14.66
N THR A 554 2.56 -9.60 -15.08
CA THR A 554 1.50 -10.62 -14.94
C THR A 554 1.17 -11.34 -16.25
N PHE A 555 1.58 -10.80 -17.39
CA PHE A 555 1.37 -11.41 -18.70
C PHE A 555 1.95 -12.82 -18.78
N GLN A 556 1.15 -13.76 -19.30
CA GLN A 556 1.55 -15.13 -19.58
C GLN A 556 1.21 -15.47 -21.04
N PRO A 557 2.21 -15.78 -21.87
CA PRO A 557 1.94 -16.07 -23.27
C PRO A 557 1.36 -17.47 -23.45
N THR A 558 0.50 -17.61 -24.46
CA THR A 558 -0.10 -18.90 -24.84
C THR A 558 0.79 -19.75 -25.75
N MET A 559 1.93 -19.20 -26.20
CA MET A 559 2.89 -19.84 -27.08
C MET A 559 4.30 -19.30 -26.86
N LYS A 560 5.33 -20.01 -27.35
CA LYS A 560 6.71 -19.51 -27.38
C LYS A 560 6.97 -18.68 -28.66
N TYR A 561 7.77 -17.62 -28.55
CA TYR A 561 8.09 -16.69 -29.63
C TYR A 561 9.46 -16.97 -30.24
N ASP A 562 9.64 -16.57 -31.49
CA ASP A 562 10.92 -16.59 -32.19
C ASP A 562 11.79 -15.38 -31.78
N ALA A 563 11.14 -14.25 -31.46
CA ALA A 563 11.81 -13.08 -30.93
C ALA A 563 10.98 -12.33 -29.89
N ILE A 564 11.66 -11.67 -28.96
CA ILE A 564 11.08 -10.73 -28.00
C ILE A 564 11.84 -9.40 -28.11
N PHE A 565 11.09 -8.32 -28.28
CA PHE A 565 11.61 -6.95 -28.18
C PHE A 565 11.13 -6.34 -26.87
N SER A 566 12.04 -5.68 -26.15
CA SER A 566 11.75 -4.93 -24.92
C SER A 566 12.58 -3.65 -24.95
N ILE A 567 11.98 -2.59 -25.50
CA ILE A 567 12.66 -1.32 -25.77
C ILE A 567 12.10 -0.26 -24.83
N PHE A 568 12.93 0.27 -23.93
CA PHE A 568 12.59 1.36 -23.02
C PHE A 568 11.37 1.08 -22.11
N SER A 569 11.12 -0.19 -21.81
CA SER A 569 9.88 -0.63 -21.16
C SER A 569 10.06 -1.10 -19.70
N MET A 570 11.30 -1.22 -19.21
CA MET A 570 11.62 -1.79 -17.89
C MET A 570 12.07 -0.77 -16.83
N PHE A 571 12.03 0.54 -17.11
CA PHE A 571 12.63 1.58 -16.24
C PHE A 571 12.04 1.69 -14.83
N GLN A 572 10.74 1.38 -14.68
CA GLN A 572 10.04 1.46 -13.39
C GLN A 572 10.03 0.12 -12.64
N LEU A 573 10.68 -0.93 -13.17
CA LEU A 573 10.78 -2.21 -12.49
C LEU A 573 11.84 -2.17 -11.39
N THR A 574 11.61 -2.92 -10.32
CA THR A 574 12.65 -3.19 -9.32
C THR A 574 13.74 -4.10 -9.89
N HIS A 575 14.85 -4.23 -9.17
CA HIS A 575 15.93 -5.16 -9.55
C HIS A 575 15.40 -6.60 -9.70
N SER A 576 14.65 -7.05 -8.70
CA SER A 576 14.05 -8.39 -8.65
C SER A 576 13.05 -8.61 -9.79
N GLN A 577 12.12 -7.67 -10.01
CA GLN A 577 11.18 -7.74 -11.12
C GLN A 577 11.88 -7.79 -12.48
N THR A 578 12.95 -7.02 -12.66
CA THR A 578 13.76 -7.02 -13.88
C THR A 578 14.40 -8.39 -14.10
N TYR A 579 14.97 -8.99 -13.05
CA TYR A 579 15.57 -10.32 -13.13
C TYR A 579 14.52 -11.39 -13.47
N THR A 580 13.38 -11.43 -12.76
CA THR A 580 12.27 -12.34 -13.06
C THR A 580 11.79 -12.18 -14.50
N LYS A 581 11.68 -10.96 -15.03
CA LYS A 581 11.28 -10.74 -16.42
C LYS A 581 12.29 -11.26 -17.43
N MET A 582 13.59 -11.10 -17.19
CA MET A 582 14.62 -11.66 -18.04
C MET A 582 14.57 -13.20 -18.08
N LEU A 583 14.29 -13.85 -16.94
CA LEU A 583 14.05 -15.30 -16.87
C LEU A 583 12.80 -15.70 -17.67
N ASN A 584 11.71 -14.94 -17.54
CA ASN A 584 10.49 -15.15 -18.29
C ASN A 584 10.72 -15.01 -19.80
N TYR A 585 11.43 -13.96 -20.25
CA TYR A 585 11.77 -13.79 -21.66
C TYR A 585 12.55 -14.99 -22.20
N CYS A 586 13.50 -15.52 -21.41
CA CYS A 586 14.23 -16.73 -21.78
C CYS A 586 13.27 -17.94 -21.91
N ASP A 587 12.33 -18.14 -20.99
CA ASP A 587 11.38 -19.24 -21.10
C ASP A 587 10.37 -19.06 -22.26
N TRP A 588 9.90 -17.84 -22.50
CA TRP A 588 8.95 -17.50 -23.56
C TRP A 588 9.56 -17.59 -24.96
N LEU A 589 10.89 -17.59 -25.09
CA LEU A 589 11.58 -17.81 -26.35
C LEU A 589 11.72 -19.30 -26.69
N LYS A 590 11.55 -19.61 -27.97
CA LYS A 590 11.99 -20.89 -28.55
C LYS A 590 13.51 -21.03 -28.42
N GLN A 591 14.01 -22.26 -28.54
CA GLN A 591 15.44 -22.51 -28.62
C GLN A 591 16.05 -21.68 -29.76
N ASP A 592 17.20 -21.05 -29.51
CA ASP A 592 17.90 -20.13 -30.42
C ASP A 592 17.12 -18.83 -30.76
N GLY A 593 16.02 -18.56 -30.04
CA GLY A 593 15.22 -17.35 -30.19
C GLY A 593 15.98 -16.08 -29.80
N VAL A 594 15.55 -14.95 -30.37
CA VAL A 594 16.25 -13.66 -30.28
C VAL A 594 15.60 -12.74 -29.24
N LEU A 595 16.38 -12.25 -28.28
CA LEU A 595 16.00 -11.17 -27.38
C LEU A 595 16.62 -9.86 -27.85
N VAL A 596 15.82 -8.80 -27.90
CA VAL A 596 16.29 -7.45 -28.21
C VAL A 596 15.91 -6.52 -27.07
N LEU A 597 16.92 -5.91 -26.45
CA LEU A 597 16.75 -4.94 -25.37
C LEU A 597 17.16 -3.54 -25.84
N GLY A 598 16.40 -2.54 -25.43
CA GLY A 598 16.77 -1.13 -25.55
C GLY A 598 16.62 -0.44 -24.21
N THR A 599 17.68 0.22 -23.75
CA THR A 599 17.74 0.79 -22.41
C THR A 599 18.68 1.99 -22.36
N ILE A 600 18.74 2.66 -21.21
CA ILE A 600 19.70 3.72 -20.93
C ILE A 600 20.61 3.21 -19.81
N PRO A 601 21.93 3.13 -20.01
CA PRO A 601 22.83 2.65 -18.98
C PRO A 601 22.89 3.67 -17.84
N ALA A 602 23.02 3.18 -16.60
CA ALA A 602 23.10 4.02 -15.41
C ALA A 602 24.15 5.13 -15.51
N THR A 603 25.29 4.84 -16.14
CA THR A 603 26.40 5.78 -16.36
C THR A 603 26.01 6.99 -17.21
N SER A 604 24.93 6.92 -17.99
CA SER A 604 24.43 8.04 -18.78
C SER A 604 23.59 9.02 -17.96
N LEU A 605 22.89 8.57 -16.91
CA LEU A 605 21.91 9.37 -16.16
C LEU A 605 22.32 9.64 -14.71
N VAL A 606 23.18 8.79 -14.14
CA VAL A 606 23.57 8.83 -12.72
C VAL A 606 25.07 9.09 -12.63
N HIS A 607 25.40 10.33 -12.29
CA HIS A 607 26.78 10.78 -12.09
C HIS A 607 27.26 10.69 -10.64
N ASP A 608 26.34 10.47 -9.68
CA ASP A 608 26.69 10.27 -8.28
C ASP A 608 27.14 8.82 -8.06
N GLU A 609 28.45 8.63 -7.94
CA GLU A 609 29.08 7.32 -7.70
C GLU A 609 28.61 6.65 -6.40
N THR A 610 28.10 7.43 -5.43
CA THR A 610 27.65 6.87 -4.14
C THR A 610 26.33 6.11 -4.23
N LEU A 611 25.58 6.31 -5.31
CA LEU A 611 24.30 5.64 -5.54
C LEU A 611 24.46 4.22 -6.10
N TYR A 612 25.63 3.90 -6.64
CA TYR A 612 25.94 2.57 -7.17
C TYR A 612 26.04 1.55 -6.04
N ASP A 613 25.69 0.31 -6.36
CA ASP A 613 25.93 -0.81 -5.46
C ASP A 613 27.43 -1.12 -5.30
N SER A 614 27.77 -2.02 -4.38
CA SER A 614 29.15 -2.40 -4.11
C SER A 614 29.88 -3.00 -5.32
N THR A 615 29.14 -3.50 -6.31
CA THR A 615 29.71 -4.03 -7.56
C THR A 615 29.95 -2.93 -8.61
N GLY A 616 29.38 -1.75 -8.41
CA GLY A 616 29.39 -0.66 -9.39
C GLY A 616 28.50 -0.92 -10.61
N LYS A 617 27.66 -1.96 -10.60
CA LYS A 617 26.91 -2.40 -11.78
C LYS A 617 25.46 -1.95 -11.78
N LEU A 618 24.90 -1.59 -10.62
CA LEU A 618 23.47 -1.36 -10.42
C LEU A 618 23.23 -0.10 -9.59
N VAL A 619 22.24 0.69 -9.98
CA VAL A 619 21.69 1.80 -9.20
C VAL A 619 20.21 1.49 -8.94
N ARG A 620 19.81 1.45 -7.67
CA ARG A 620 18.40 1.30 -7.25
C ARG A 620 17.89 2.61 -6.68
N HIS A 621 16.61 2.88 -6.83
CA HIS A 621 15.95 4.09 -6.29
C HIS A 621 16.54 5.41 -6.83
N ALA A 622 16.95 5.42 -8.11
CA ALA A 622 17.44 6.64 -8.75
C ALA A 622 16.27 7.56 -9.10
N ASP A 623 16.32 8.82 -8.68
CA ASP A 623 15.36 9.84 -9.11
C ASP A 623 15.74 10.35 -10.50
N LEU A 624 14.87 10.08 -11.47
CA LEU A 624 15.11 10.30 -12.89
C LEU A 624 14.03 11.22 -13.48
N ILE A 625 14.36 11.85 -14.60
CA ILE A 625 13.42 12.63 -15.41
C ILE A 625 13.28 11.95 -16.76
N PHE A 626 12.04 11.66 -17.16
CA PHE A 626 11.72 11.11 -18.47
C PHE A 626 10.61 11.94 -19.11
N MET A 627 10.89 12.56 -20.27
CA MET A 627 9.96 13.45 -20.98
C MET A 627 9.31 14.52 -20.08
N ASN A 628 10.11 15.16 -19.21
CA ASN A 628 9.68 16.15 -18.18
C ASN A 628 8.86 15.58 -17.00
N HIS A 629 8.73 14.25 -16.87
CA HIS A 629 8.10 13.60 -15.72
C HIS A 629 9.16 13.00 -14.79
N ARG A 630 9.03 13.23 -13.49
CA ARG A 630 9.89 12.60 -12.47
C ARG A 630 9.40 11.20 -12.16
N PHE A 631 10.32 10.25 -12.10
CA PHE A 631 10.06 8.90 -11.61
C PHE A 631 11.27 8.35 -10.86
N THR A 632 11.06 7.33 -10.02
CA THR A 632 12.14 6.62 -9.34
C THR A 632 12.34 5.29 -10.06
N GLY A 633 13.58 4.97 -10.45
CA GLY A 633 13.89 3.81 -11.29
C GLY A 633 15.09 3.00 -10.84
N THR A 634 15.22 1.80 -11.41
CA THR A 634 16.40 0.93 -11.29
C THR A 634 17.15 0.95 -12.61
N LEU A 635 18.44 1.27 -12.58
CA LEU A 635 19.29 1.35 -13.76
C LEU A 635 20.51 0.45 -13.62
N TYR A 636 20.86 -0.25 -14.69
CA TYR A 636 22.09 -1.04 -14.77
C TYR A 636 23.11 -0.31 -15.62
N THR A 637 24.38 -0.44 -15.25
CA THR A 637 25.48 -0.13 -16.17
C THR A 637 25.48 -1.08 -17.36
N THR A 638 26.27 -0.79 -18.39
CA THR A 638 26.53 -1.74 -19.49
C THR A 638 27.06 -3.07 -18.97
N ALA A 639 28.01 -3.04 -18.03
CA ALA A 639 28.53 -4.26 -17.38
C ALA A 639 27.44 -5.01 -16.58
N GLY A 640 26.52 -4.29 -15.94
CA GLY A 640 25.38 -4.86 -15.23
C GLY A 640 24.38 -5.54 -16.17
N TRP A 641 24.08 -4.93 -17.31
CA TRP A 641 23.24 -5.54 -18.34
C TRP A 641 23.89 -6.77 -18.96
N HIS A 642 25.19 -6.73 -19.27
CA HIS A 642 25.92 -7.89 -19.79
C HIS A 642 25.87 -9.07 -18.81
N ASP A 643 26.12 -8.82 -17.52
CA ASP A 643 26.03 -9.82 -16.46
C ASP A 643 24.62 -10.42 -16.35
N LEU A 644 23.58 -9.58 -16.36
CA LEU A 644 22.20 -10.02 -16.25
C LEU A 644 21.73 -10.85 -17.46
N VAL A 645 22.08 -10.43 -18.69
CA VAL A 645 21.76 -11.15 -19.93
C VAL A 645 22.41 -12.52 -19.91
N GLN A 646 23.70 -12.59 -19.59
CA GLN A 646 24.44 -13.84 -19.51
C GLN A 646 23.89 -14.77 -18.42
N LYS A 647 23.64 -14.23 -17.21
CA LYS A 647 23.08 -15.00 -16.08
C LYS A 647 21.72 -15.62 -16.39
N CYS A 648 20.92 -14.99 -17.24
CA CYS A 648 19.62 -15.51 -17.67
C CYS A 648 19.69 -16.55 -18.79
N GLY A 649 20.89 -16.90 -19.26
CA GLY A 649 21.10 -17.93 -20.28
C GLY A 649 21.05 -17.43 -21.73
N PHE A 650 21.40 -16.16 -21.93
CA PHE A 650 21.54 -15.57 -23.25
C PHE A 650 23.02 -15.32 -23.61
N GLU A 651 23.32 -15.40 -24.90
CA GLU A 651 24.59 -14.96 -25.48
C GLU A 651 24.37 -13.68 -26.29
N ILE A 652 25.16 -12.65 -26.02
CA ILE A 652 25.06 -11.37 -26.73
C ILE A 652 25.66 -11.52 -28.14
N VAL A 653 24.86 -11.19 -29.15
CA VAL A 653 25.23 -11.24 -30.58
C VAL A 653 25.74 -9.89 -31.07
N SER A 654 25.12 -8.80 -30.63
CA SER A 654 25.47 -7.44 -31.05
C SER A 654 25.06 -6.43 -29.99
N GLU A 655 25.87 -5.39 -29.86
CA GLU A 655 25.64 -4.26 -28.97
C GLU A 655 25.82 -2.97 -29.75
N LYS A 656 24.94 -1.99 -29.53
CA LYS A 656 25.01 -0.67 -30.18
C LYS A 656 24.73 0.44 -29.20
N PHE A 657 25.35 1.59 -29.44
CA PHE A 657 25.21 2.80 -28.65
C PHE A 657 24.74 3.96 -29.51
N ALA A 658 23.90 4.82 -28.96
CA ALA A 658 23.45 6.03 -29.64
C ALA A 658 23.28 7.17 -28.65
N SER A 659 24.06 8.22 -28.78
CA SER A 659 23.78 9.47 -28.08
C SER A 659 22.52 10.10 -28.70
N PHE A 660 21.50 10.28 -27.87
CA PHE A 660 20.19 10.75 -28.26
C PHE A 660 19.82 11.97 -27.42
N SER A 661 19.26 12.99 -28.06
CA SER A 661 18.69 14.16 -27.37
C SER A 661 17.23 14.24 -27.75
N SER A 662 16.37 14.38 -26.75
CA SER A 662 14.94 14.57 -26.99
C SER A 662 14.69 15.86 -27.79
N PRO A 663 13.77 15.84 -28.78
CA PRO A 663 13.42 17.04 -29.53
C PRO A 663 12.62 18.03 -28.66
N PRO A 664 12.59 19.34 -28.97
CA PRO A 664 11.73 20.29 -28.28
C PRO A 664 10.25 19.85 -28.33
N PRO A 665 9.44 20.00 -27.26
CA PRO A 665 9.63 20.85 -26.07
C PRO A 665 10.27 20.15 -24.84
N TYR A 666 10.82 18.94 -24.99
CA TYR A 666 11.43 18.20 -23.89
C TYR A 666 12.85 18.73 -23.56
N GLU A 667 13.36 18.42 -22.37
CA GLU A 667 14.72 18.78 -21.97
C GLU A 667 15.77 18.28 -22.98
N LYS A 668 16.75 19.15 -23.29
CA LYS A 668 17.91 18.84 -24.14
C LYS A 668 18.99 18.10 -23.33
N GLU A 669 18.60 17.04 -22.66
CA GLU A 669 19.57 16.15 -22.03
C GLU A 669 20.04 15.13 -23.09
N ILE A 670 21.37 15.00 -23.24
CA ILE A 670 21.96 13.98 -24.09
C ILE A 670 22.02 12.70 -23.26
N GLN A 671 21.35 11.66 -23.75
CA GLN A 671 21.29 10.36 -23.11
C GLN A 671 21.88 9.32 -24.06
N ASP A 672 22.73 8.44 -23.55
CA ASP A 672 23.25 7.33 -24.33
C ASP A 672 22.26 6.19 -24.29
N HIS A 673 21.66 5.87 -25.43
CA HIS A 673 20.85 4.68 -25.57
C HIS A 673 21.76 3.47 -25.84
N TYR A 674 21.45 2.36 -25.19
CA TYR A 674 22.17 1.11 -25.29
C TYR A 674 21.22 0.02 -25.76
N PHE A 675 21.60 -0.64 -26.85
CA PHE A 675 20.81 -1.69 -27.48
C PHE A 675 21.58 -3.00 -27.51
N ILE A 676 20.92 -4.09 -27.11
CA ILE A 676 21.49 -5.43 -27.05
C ILE A 676 20.63 -6.35 -27.91
N ILE A 677 21.27 -7.13 -28.78
CA ILE A 677 20.67 -8.29 -29.45
C ILE A 677 21.34 -9.53 -28.86
N ALA A 678 20.56 -10.43 -28.29
CA ALA A 678 21.05 -11.66 -27.67
C ALA A 678 20.26 -12.87 -28.13
N LYS A 679 20.87 -14.06 -28.08
CA LYS A 679 20.23 -15.34 -28.42
C LYS A 679 20.12 -16.23 -27.20
N LYS A 680 19.01 -16.94 -27.08
CA LYS A 680 18.84 -17.96 -26.04
C LYS A 680 19.74 -19.15 -26.35
N VAL A 681 20.61 -19.52 -25.41
CA VAL A 681 21.56 -20.65 -25.56
C VAL A 681 21.33 -21.78 -24.56
N VAL A 682 20.35 -21.63 -23.66
CA VAL A 682 20.03 -22.62 -22.63
C VAL A 682 18.63 -23.19 -22.81
N GLN A 683 18.40 -24.41 -22.32
CA GLN A 683 17.09 -25.07 -22.40
C GLN A 683 16.11 -24.53 -21.34
N HIS A 684 16.56 -24.40 -20.09
CA HIS A 684 15.72 -24.02 -18.94
C HIS A 684 16.25 -22.74 -18.26
N ALA A 685 15.47 -21.66 -18.31
CA ALA A 685 15.84 -20.40 -17.68
C ALA A 685 15.95 -20.50 -16.14
N LEU A 686 15.10 -21.33 -15.52
CA LEU A 686 15.04 -21.50 -14.06
C LEU A 686 16.21 -22.31 -13.46
N MET A 687 17.17 -22.76 -14.26
CA MET A 687 18.45 -23.31 -13.78
C MET A 687 19.55 -22.25 -13.66
N ALA A 688 19.25 -20.99 -13.96
CA ALA A 688 20.16 -19.86 -13.76
C ALA A 688 20.64 -19.73 -12.28
N PRO A 689 21.68 -18.92 -12.01
CA PRO A 689 22.49 -18.15 -12.96
C PRO A 689 23.35 -19.01 -13.89
N TYR A 690 23.69 -18.47 -15.07
CA TYR A 690 24.63 -19.10 -16.01
C TYR A 690 25.95 -18.31 -16.11
N PRO A 691 27.07 -18.96 -16.46
CA PRO A 691 27.23 -20.40 -16.67
C PRO A 691 27.15 -21.21 -15.36
N LEU A 692 26.73 -22.47 -15.47
CA LEU A 692 26.67 -23.36 -14.31
C LEU A 692 28.09 -23.65 -13.77
N PRO A 693 28.25 -23.82 -12.44
CA PRO A 693 29.50 -24.25 -11.85
C PRO A 693 29.85 -25.68 -12.27
N THR A 694 31.14 -26.03 -12.16
CA THR A 694 31.63 -27.37 -12.53
C THR A 694 31.63 -28.38 -11.38
N LYS A 695 31.32 -27.94 -10.16
CA LYS A 695 31.39 -28.76 -8.95
C LYS A 695 30.27 -28.42 -7.99
N TYR A 696 29.80 -29.44 -7.27
CA TYR A 696 28.92 -29.30 -6.12
C TYR A 696 29.63 -28.59 -4.97
N ARG A 697 28.94 -27.63 -4.34
CA ARG A 697 29.45 -26.85 -3.21
C ARG A 697 29.21 -27.53 -1.85
N GLY A 698 28.09 -28.22 -1.71
CA GLY A 698 27.59 -28.69 -0.41
C GLY A 698 28.47 -29.77 0.24
N PRO A 699 28.10 -30.20 1.45
CA PRO A 699 26.84 -29.89 2.17
C PRO A 699 26.90 -28.61 3.02
N HIS A 700 25.75 -27.96 3.20
CA HIS A 700 25.56 -26.98 4.29
C HIS A 700 25.42 -27.69 5.65
N PRO A 701 25.93 -27.09 6.75
CA PRO A 701 25.58 -27.55 8.09
C PRO A 701 24.10 -27.28 8.37
N LEU A 702 23.44 -28.22 9.05
CA LEU A 702 22.04 -28.09 9.45
C LEU A 702 21.96 -28.00 10.97
N SER A 703 21.43 -26.87 11.48
CA SER A 703 21.23 -26.63 12.92
C SER A 703 19.79 -26.25 13.20
N GLU A 704 19.15 -26.90 14.18
CA GLU A 704 17.79 -26.55 14.62
C GLU A 704 17.69 -25.09 15.08
N GLY A 705 18.73 -24.61 15.78
CA GLY A 705 18.78 -23.23 16.20
C GLY A 705 18.75 -22.26 15.03
N ALA A 706 19.38 -22.62 13.89
CA ALA A 706 19.41 -21.81 12.67
C ALA A 706 18.09 -21.89 11.90
N TRP A 707 17.47 -23.08 11.84
CA TRP A 707 16.25 -23.32 11.09
C TRP A 707 15.00 -22.72 11.72
N ALA A 708 14.83 -22.81 13.04
CA ALA A 708 13.59 -22.40 13.69
C ALA A 708 13.23 -20.91 13.46
N PRO A 709 14.13 -19.92 13.70
CA PRO A 709 13.83 -18.50 13.48
C PRO A 709 13.52 -18.17 12.02
N PHE A 710 14.15 -18.87 11.08
CA PHE A 710 13.88 -18.75 9.67
C PHE A 710 12.48 -19.27 9.32
N SER A 711 12.15 -20.49 9.79
CA SER A 711 10.87 -21.12 9.49
C SER A 711 9.65 -20.37 10.05
N GLU A 712 9.80 -19.64 11.17
CA GLU A 712 8.74 -18.81 11.76
C GLU A 712 8.37 -17.61 10.87
N ARG A 713 9.29 -17.17 10.00
CA ARG A 713 9.14 -15.99 9.15
C ARG A 713 8.65 -16.35 7.74
N LEU A 714 8.59 -17.63 7.43
CA LEU A 714 8.51 -18.11 6.08
C LEU A 714 7.07 -18.29 5.60
N VAL A 715 6.74 -17.65 4.49
CA VAL A 715 5.43 -17.70 3.82
C VAL A 715 5.60 -18.44 2.50
N ARG A 716 4.88 -19.56 2.36
CA ARG A 716 5.14 -20.59 1.33
C ARG A 716 3.89 -20.94 0.55
N ASP A 717 3.91 -20.72 -0.76
CA ASP A 717 2.89 -21.23 -1.69
C ASP A 717 3.32 -22.57 -2.32
N GLU A 718 4.59 -22.95 -2.23
CA GLU A 718 5.13 -24.15 -2.90
C GLU A 718 4.58 -25.45 -2.33
N PHE A 719 4.14 -25.45 -1.08
CA PHE A 719 3.54 -26.61 -0.45
C PHE A 719 2.24 -27.02 -1.16
N ASP A 720 1.38 -26.05 -1.48
CA ASP A 720 0.13 -26.30 -2.18
C ASP A 720 0.37 -26.69 -3.64
N ALA A 721 1.37 -26.07 -4.29
CA ALA A 721 1.79 -26.44 -5.65
C ALA A 721 2.27 -27.90 -5.72
N VAL A 722 3.10 -28.34 -4.76
CA VAL A 722 3.58 -29.74 -4.68
C VAL A 722 2.41 -30.69 -4.45
N LEU A 723 1.48 -30.35 -3.55
CA LEU A 723 0.29 -31.17 -3.31
C LEU A 723 -0.62 -31.29 -4.55
N ASP A 724 -0.71 -30.25 -5.37
CA ASP A 724 -1.44 -30.28 -6.64
C ASP A 724 -0.76 -31.21 -7.67
N ILE A 725 0.57 -31.11 -7.81
CA ILE A 725 1.38 -31.96 -8.69
C ILE A 725 1.21 -33.45 -8.35
N LEU A 726 1.11 -33.77 -7.06
CA LEU A 726 1.01 -35.13 -6.54
C LEU A 726 -0.41 -35.71 -6.60
N LYS A 727 -1.41 -34.97 -7.12
CA LYS A 727 -2.75 -35.51 -7.32
C LYS A 727 -2.70 -36.78 -8.20
N GLY A 728 -3.42 -37.81 -7.76
CA GLY A 728 -3.49 -39.11 -8.42
C GLY A 728 -2.43 -40.13 -7.97
N ASN A 729 -1.38 -39.68 -7.27
CA ASN A 729 -0.36 -40.58 -6.73
C ASN A 729 -0.85 -41.31 -5.46
N ARG A 730 -0.42 -42.56 -5.27
CA ARG A 730 -0.88 -43.50 -4.23
C ARG A 730 0.12 -43.71 -3.11
N ARG A 731 1.39 -43.92 -3.45
CA ARG A 731 2.52 -44.16 -2.54
C ARG A 731 3.58 -43.09 -2.79
N VAL A 732 3.63 -42.12 -1.89
CA VAL A 732 4.52 -40.95 -2.02
C VAL A 732 5.58 -40.98 -0.92
N LEU A 733 6.85 -40.87 -1.32
CA LEU A 733 7.98 -40.70 -0.41
C LEU A 733 8.36 -39.23 -0.28
N ASP A 734 8.42 -38.72 0.95
CA ASP A 734 9.01 -37.43 1.29
C ASP A 734 10.44 -37.64 1.82
N VAL A 735 11.43 -37.17 1.06
CA VAL A 735 12.85 -37.28 1.37
C VAL A 735 13.29 -36.01 2.10
N GLY A 736 13.84 -36.13 3.30
CA GLY A 736 14.24 -34.97 4.12
C GLY A 736 13.04 -34.22 4.69
N SER A 737 12.06 -34.97 5.21
CA SER A 737 10.72 -34.47 5.57
C SER A 737 10.66 -33.46 6.72
N GLY A 738 11.77 -33.19 7.41
CA GLY A 738 11.87 -32.16 8.44
C GLY A 738 10.96 -32.46 9.63
N HIS A 739 9.90 -31.67 9.80
CA HIS A 739 8.89 -31.87 10.85
C HIS A 739 7.68 -32.71 10.39
N GLY A 740 7.71 -33.26 9.17
CA GLY A 740 6.72 -34.21 8.64
C GLY A 740 5.43 -33.58 8.09
N ARG A 741 5.44 -32.28 7.74
CA ARG A 741 4.23 -31.56 7.29
C ARG A 741 3.62 -32.15 6.01
N LEU A 742 4.44 -32.39 4.99
CA LEU A 742 4.00 -32.93 3.69
C LEU A 742 3.37 -34.33 3.81
N PRO A 743 4.03 -35.34 4.42
CA PRO A 743 3.48 -36.68 4.50
C PRO A 743 2.21 -36.74 5.35
N ILE A 744 2.09 -35.92 6.40
CA ILE A 744 0.86 -35.81 7.19
C ILE A 744 -0.30 -35.28 6.33
N GLU A 745 -0.06 -34.26 5.51
CA GLU A 745 -1.11 -33.67 4.68
C GLU A 745 -1.52 -34.60 3.53
N LEU A 746 -0.56 -35.31 2.93
CA LEU A 746 -0.85 -36.36 1.95
C LEU A 746 -1.72 -37.47 2.57
N ALA A 747 -1.42 -37.88 3.80
CA ALA A 747 -2.22 -38.88 4.51
C ALA A 747 -3.64 -38.39 4.82
N ASN A 748 -3.82 -37.12 5.20
CA ASN A 748 -5.15 -36.51 5.38
C ASN A 748 -5.99 -36.57 4.08
N ARG A 749 -5.34 -36.58 2.92
CA ARG A 749 -5.98 -36.68 1.59
C ARG A 749 -6.14 -38.12 1.11
N GLY A 750 -5.87 -39.10 1.96
CA GLY A 750 -6.01 -40.54 1.66
C GLY A 750 -4.86 -41.14 0.84
N VAL A 751 -3.74 -40.44 0.70
CA VAL A 751 -2.53 -40.96 0.04
C VAL A 751 -1.68 -41.73 1.06
N GLN A 752 -1.14 -42.89 0.68
CA GLN A 752 -0.21 -43.60 1.55
C GLN A 752 1.15 -42.92 1.49
N SER A 753 1.49 -42.16 2.52
CA SER A 753 2.70 -41.36 2.57
C SER A 753 3.80 -42.03 3.41
N TYR A 754 5.03 -41.81 2.97
CA TYR A 754 6.24 -42.34 3.57
C TYR A 754 7.22 -41.19 3.78
N SER A 755 8.05 -41.27 4.81
CA SER A 755 9.07 -40.26 5.03
C SER A 755 10.40 -40.83 5.50
N ILE A 756 11.48 -40.15 5.12
CA ILE A 756 12.82 -40.38 5.64
C ILE A 756 13.43 -39.08 6.14
N GLU A 757 14.01 -39.14 7.34
CA GLU A 757 14.63 -38.00 8.01
C GLU A 757 15.89 -38.49 8.76
N PRO A 758 17.09 -37.98 8.40
CA PRO A 758 18.34 -38.40 9.01
C PRO A 758 18.54 -37.84 10.43
N ASN A 759 17.90 -36.72 10.80
CA ASN A 759 17.99 -36.18 12.15
C ASN A 759 17.10 -36.96 13.12
N ALA A 760 17.71 -37.57 14.15
CA ALA A 760 17.00 -38.42 15.10
C ALA A 760 15.90 -37.69 15.89
N ASP A 761 16.12 -36.43 16.27
CA ASP A 761 15.16 -35.64 17.05
C ASP A 761 13.94 -35.29 16.19
N ARG A 762 14.17 -34.85 14.95
CA ARG A 762 13.09 -34.61 13.97
C ARG A 762 12.31 -35.89 13.69
N ASN A 763 12.99 -37.01 13.53
CA ASN A 763 12.37 -38.31 13.29
C ASN A 763 11.46 -38.71 14.47
N GLN A 764 11.88 -38.46 15.72
CA GLN A 764 11.03 -38.65 16.90
C GLN A 764 9.80 -37.74 16.88
N ILE A 765 9.96 -36.45 16.56
CA ILE A 765 8.84 -35.50 16.45
C ILE A 765 7.84 -35.95 15.37
N GLN A 766 8.33 -36.38 14.20
CA GLN A 766 7.49 -36.91 13.14
C GLN A 766 6.74 -38.17 13.59
N THR A 767 7.44 -39.09 14.27
CA THR A 767 6.86 -40.35 14.74
C THR A 767 5.73 -40.11 15.73
N ALA A 768 5.90 -39.17 16.66
CA ALA A 768 4.85 -38.78 17.58
C ALA A 768 3.61 -38.21 16.87
N LYS A 769 3.80 -37.39 15.82
CA LYS A 769 2.69 -36.80 15.04
C LYS A 769 2.03 -37.79 14.07
N ALA A 770 2.75 -38.81 13.62
CA ALA A 770 2.31 -39.77 12.61
C ALA A 770 1.45 -40.91 13.16
N GLN A 771 1.57 -41.24 14.45
CA GLN A 771 0.83 -42.34 15.09
C GLN A 771 -0.70 -42.20 14.98
N GLU A 772 -1.22 -40.99 14.75
CA GLU A 772 -2.65 -40.74 14.56
C GLU A 772 -3.13 -40.81 13.10
N LYS A 773 -2.22 -40.88 12.10
CA LYS A 773 -2.54 -40.54 10.70
C LYS A 773 -2.03 -41.48 9.61
N GLY A 774 -1.39 -42.61 9.94
CA GLY A 774 -1.06 -43.66 8.96
C GLY A 774 0.15 -43.36 8.05
N VAL A 775 1.03 -42.44 8.44
CA VAL A 775 2.30 -42.14 7.75
C VAL A 775 3.37 -43.19 8.13
N VAL A 776 4.10 -43.71 7.14
CA VAL A 776 5.20 -44.68 7.38
C VAL A 776 6.55 -43.96 7.45
N ILE A 777 7.11 -43.84 8.64
CA ILE A 777 8.41 -43.17 8.86
C ILE A 777 9.51 -44.23 8.95
N ARG A 778 10.63 -44.00 8.27
CA ARG A 778 11.87 -44.78 8.42
C ARG A 778 13.07 -43.87 8.66
N SER A 779 14.03 -44.37 9.43
CA SER A 779 15.36 -43.74 9.51
C SER A 779 16.13 -44.04 8.23
N GLY A 780 16.67 -43.00 7.60
CA GLY A 780 17.38 -43.08 6.33
C GLY A 780 17.88 -41.69 5.92
N SER A 781 18.77 -41.65 4.93
CA SER A 781 19.27 -40.41 4.33
C SER A 781 18.99 -40.41 2.83
N ALA A 782 19.18 -39.27 2.17
CA ALA A 782 19.00 -39.19 0.72
C ALA A 782 19.97 -40.12 -0.03
N GLU A 783 21.17 -40.35 0.52
CA GLU A 783 22.20 -41.25 -0.03
C GLU A 783 21.94 -42.74 0.21
N ASN A 784 20.98 -43.07 1.08
CA ASN A 784 20.66 -44.44 1.45
C ASN A 784 19.18 -44.56 1.86
N ILE A 785 18.32 -44.70 0.85
CA ILE A 785 16.86 -44.75 1.05
C ILE A 785 16.46 -46.22 1.34
N PRO A 786 15.91 -46.52 2.54
CA PRO A 786 15.67 -47.88 3.02
C PRO A 786 14.38 -48.50 2.42
N PHE A 787 14.22 -48.42 1.11
CA PHE A 787 13.10 -48.96 0.35
C PHE A 787 13.58 -49.67 -0.93
N PRO A 788 12.88 -50.73 -1.37
CA PRO A 788 13.20 -51.41 -2.63
C PRO A 788 13.09 -50.47 -3.85
N SER A 789 13.77 -50.84 -4.94
CA SER A 789 13.66 -50.12 -6.21
C SER A 789 12.23 -50.21 -6.76
N GLY A 790 11.74 -49.14 -7.39
CA GLY A 790 10.39 -49.08 -7.97
C GLY A 790 9.23 -49.24 -6.97
N TYR A 791 9.46 -48.91 -5.70
CA TYR A 791 8.45 -49.08 -4.66
C TYR A 791 7.42 -47.93 -4.63
N PHE A 792 7.79 -46.72 -5.04
CA PHE A 792 6.93 -45.54 -5.01
C PHE A 792 6.48 -45.15 -6.41
N ASP A 793 5.31 -44.52 -6.51
CA ASP A 793 4.90 -43.80 -7.71
C ASP A 793 5.26 -42.32 -7.63
N ALA A 794 5.58 -41.77 -6.46
CA ALA A 794 6.25 -40.48 -6.42
C ALA A 794 7.27 -40.35 -5.29
N ALA A 795 8.32 -39.58 -5.55
CA ALA A 795 9.27 -39.13 -4.55
C ALA A 795 9.40 -37.60 -4.60
N VAL A 796 9.50 -36.97 -3.43
CA VAL A 796 9.60 -35.52 -3.27
C VAL A 796 10.82 -35.21 -2.42
N ALA A 797 11.62 -34.23 -2.82
CA ALA A 797 12.66 -33.66 -1.98
C ALA A 797 12.59 -32.13 -2.04
N MET A 798 12.25 -31.50 -0.91
CA MET A 798 12.11 -30.04 -0.81
C MET A 798 13.28 -29.44 -0.04
N TRP A 799 14.10 -28.61 -0.68
CA TRP A 799 15.24 -27.95 -0.06
C TRP A 799 16.21 -28.94 0.62
N VAL A 800 16.49 -30.07 -0.04
CA VAL A 800 17.34 -31.16 0.51
C VAL A 800 18.73 -31.18 -0.12
N LEU A 801 18.84 -30.93 -1.43
CA LEU A 801 20.05 -31.31 -2.18
C LEU A 801 21.29 -30.46 -1.84
N HIS A 802 21.15 -29.35 -1.12
CA HIS A 802 22.29 -28.56 -0.63
C HIS A 802 22.79 -29.02 0.75
N TYR A 803 22.13 -30.00 1.38
CA TYR A 803 22.55 -30.60 2.66
C TYR A 803 23.17 -32.00 2.52
N VAL A 804 23.12 -32.61 1.33
CA VAL A 804 23.60 -33.99 1.11
C VAL A 804 25.11 -34.05 0.96
N GLN A 805 25.72 -35.13 1.45
CA GLN A 805 27.17 -35.34 1.37
C GLN A 805 27.61 -35.71 -0.05
N ASP A 806 26.76 -36.47 -0.74
CA ASP A 806 26.99 -36.95 -2.10
C ASP A 806 25.73 -36.69 -2.93
N LEU A 807 25.77 -35.63 -3.74
CA LEU A 807 24.66 -35.19 -4.57
C LEU A 807 24.25 -36.27 -5.58
N GLU A 808 25.23 -36.84 -6.30
CA GLU A 808 24.98 -37.80 -7.36
C GLU A 808 24.38 -39.09 -6.81
N ARG A 809 24.94 -39.62 -5.71
CA ARG A 809 24.37 -40.78 -5.02
C ARG A 809 22.96 -40.52 -4.51
N SER A 810 22.70 -39.33 -3.96
CA SER A 810 21.36 -38.95 -3.47
C SER A 810 20.32 -38.95 -4.58
N LEU A 811 20.67 -38.37 -5.73
CA LEU A 811 19.79 -38.33 -6.90
C LEU A 811 19.55 -39.74 -7.47
N HIS A 812 20.57 -40.59 -7.53
CA HIS A 812 20.42 -42.00 -7.91
C HIS A 812 19.46 -42.75 -7.01
N GLU A 813 19.56 -42.59 -5.70
CA GLU A 813 18.66 -43.24 -4.74
C GLU A 813 17.21 -42.74 -4.87
N ILE A 814 17.01 -41.43 -5.01
CA ILE A 814 15.68 -40.84 -5.24
C ILE A 814 15.04 -41.42 -6.51
N ALA A 815 15.80 -41.51 -7.61
CA ALA A 815 15.30 -42.08 -8.86
C ALA A 815 15.03 -43.59 -8.75
N ARG A 816 15.94 -44.33 -8.10
CA ARG A 816 15.87 -45.79 -7.95
C ARG A 816 14.57 -46.25 -7.29
N VAL A 817 14.08 -45.53 -6.29
CA VAL A 817 12.92 -45.96 -5.51
C VAL A 817 11.58 -45.66 -6.18
N VAL A 818 11.55 -44.82 -7.22
CA VAL A 818 10.34 -44.52 -8.00
C VAL A 818 10.23 -45.49 -9.18
N ASP A 819 9.03 -45.98 -9.48
CA ASP A 819 8.77 -46.92 -10.58
C ASP A 819 8.75 -46.20 -11.95
N PRO A 820 9.76 -46.36 -12.81
CA PRO A 820 9.78 -45.69 -14.11
C PRO A 820 8.80 -46.30 -15.12
N ALA A 821 8.26 -47.50 -14.87
CA ALA A 821 7.34 -48.17 -15.79
C ALA A 821 5.91 -47.61 -15.73
N SER A 822 5.57 -46.89 -14.66
CA SER A 822 4.25 -46.29 -14.48
C SER A 822 4.20 -44.88 -15.11
N PRO A 823 3.26 -44.59 -16.02
CA PRO A 823 3.13 -43.27 -16.65
C PRO A 823 2.69 -42.17 -15.67
N GLU A 824 2.15 -42.55 -14.50
CA GLU A 824 1.75 -41.63 -13.43
C GLU A 824 2.90 -41.32 -12.46
N SER A 825 4.06 -41.94 -12.67
CA SER A 825 5.21 -41.74 -11.77
C SER A 825 5.82 -40.37 -11.90
N LYS A 826 6.23 -39.78 -10.76
CA LYS A 826 6.80 -38.42 -10.73
C LYS A 826 7.92 -38.32 -9.70
N ILE A 827 8.99 -37.62 -10.05
CA ILE A 827 9.98 -37.15 -9.07
C ILE A 827 9.88 -35.63 -8.99
N VAL A 828 9.74 -35.09 -7.77
CA VAL A 828 9.56 -33.66 -7.52
C VAL A 828 10.72 -33.12 -6.69
N ILE A 829 11.45 -32.15 -7.24
CA ILE A 829 12.54 -31.46 -6.54
C ILE A 829 12.17 -29.99 -6.39
N VAL A 830 12.27 -29.45 -5.19
CA VAL A 830 12.06 -28.02 -4.92
C VAL A 830 13.38 -27.40 -4.45
N GLN A 831 13.82 -26.36 -5.15
CA GLN A 831 15.01 -25.57 -4.82
C GLN A 831 14.76 -24.09 -5.04
N GLY A 832 15.69 -23.23 -4.59
CA GLY A 832 15.60 -21.79 -4.86
C GLY A 832 15.55 -21.50 -6.36
N ALA A 833 14.64 -20.61 -6.77
CA ALA A 833 14.62 -20.05 -8.12
C ALA A 833 15.83 -19.12 -8.32
N PRO A 834 16.23 -18.82 -9.57
CA PRO A 834 17.38 -17.94 -9.81
C PRO A 834 17.20 -16.52 -9.24
N ASP A 835 15.95 -16.05 -9.17
CA ASP A 835 15.57 -14.75 -8.61
C ASP A 835 15.24 -14.81 -7.11
N ASN A 836 15.59 -15.90 -6.42
CA ASN A 836 15.46 -16.00 -4.96
C ASN A 836 16.37 -14.98 -4.26
N GLU A 837 15.77 -13.91 -3.73
CA GLU A 837 16.48 -12.77 -3.15
C GLU A 837 17.29 -13.15 -1.92
N LEU A 838 16.76 -14.06 -1.10
CA LEU A 838 17.45 -14.59 0.08
C LEU A 838 18.76 -15.26 -0.31
N VAL A 839 18.71 -16.24 -1.22
CA VAL A 839 19.88 -17.01 -1.65
C VAL A 839 20.91 -16.07 -2.30
N ASN A 840 20.44 -15.13 -3.12
CA ASN A 840 21.31 -14.13 -3.76
C ASN A 840 21.99 -13.22 -2.72
N LEU A 841 21.27 -12.73 -1.71
CA LEU A 841 21.88 -11.94 -0.62
C LEU A 841 22.92 -12.74 0.18
N LEU A 842 22.65 -14.02 0.47
CA LEU A 842 23.60 -14.88 1.18
C LEU A 842 24.85 -15.15 0.34
N ASN A 843 24.69 -15.38 -0.97
CA ASN A 843 25.81 -15.60 -1.88
C ASN A 843 26.65 -14.33 -2.10
N ASP A 844 26.01 -13.20 -2.39
CA ASP A 844 26.71 -11.96 -2.74
C ASP A 844 27.38 -11.31 -1.53
N VAL A 845 26.73 -11.36 -0.36
CA VAL A 845 27.19 -10.66 0.84
C VAL A 845 27.87 -11.58 1.85
N CYS A 846 27.25 -12.71 2.20
CA CYS A 846 27.73 -13.53 3.32
C CYS A 846 28.85 -14.48 2.90
N ALA A 847 28.71 -15.18 1.76
CA ALA A 847 29.69 -16.16 1.33
C ALA A 847 31.08 -15.54 1.15
N SER A 848 31.17 -14.33 0.59
CA SER A 848 32.45 -13.62 0.42
C SER A 848 33.15 -13.24 1.73
N LEU A 849 32.42 -13.20 2.86
CA LEU A 849 32.92 -12.86 4.19
C LEU A 849 33.15 -14.09 5.09
N SER A 850 32.69 -15.27 4.68
CA SER A 850 32.81 -16.50 5.47
C SER A 850 34.26 -16.92 5.64
N ALA A 851 34.62 -17.32 6.85
CA ALA A 851 35.96 -17.87 7.12
C ALA A 851 36.10 -19.30 6.61
N ASP A 852 35.01 -20.06 6.67
CA ASP A 852 35.00 -21.50 6.41
C ASP A 852 34.43 -21.85 5.03
N ASN A 853 33.67 -20.95 4.39
CA ASN A 853 32.94 -21.27 3.17
C ASN A 853 32.69 -20.10 2.22
N THR A 854 33.63 -19.88 1.30
CA THR A 854 33.54 -18.82 0.28
C THR A 854 32.83 -19.23 -1.01
N ALA A 855 32.31 -20.46 -1.09
CA ALA A 855 31.70 -20.99 -2.31
C ALA A 855 30.21 -20.64 -2.39
N VAL A 856 29.78 -20.17 -3.57
CA VAL A 856 28.41 -19.81 -3.90
C VAL A 856 27.52 -21.06 -3.89
N ASP A 857 26.37 -20.97 -3.22
CA ASP A 857 25.36 -22.02 -3.23
C ASP A 857 24.45 -21.86 -4.46
N HIS A 858 24.69 -22.70 -5.47
CA HIS A 858 24.09 -22.55 -6.79
C HIS A 858 22.89 -23.48 -6.97
N GLN A 859 21.70 -22.99 -6.63
CA GLN A 859 20.46 -23.77 -6.65
C GLN A 859 20.12 -24.36 -8.03
N GLY A 860 20.35 -23.60 -9.11
CA GLY A 860 20.14 -24.06 -10.48
C GLY A 860 21.06 -25.22 -10.92
N TYR A 861 22.24 -25.37 -10.30
CA TYR A 861 23.15 -26.48 -10.58
C TYR A 861 22.60 -27.79 -10.00
N LEU A 862 21.97 -27.71 -8.82
CA LEU A 862 21.30 -28.85 -8.20
C LEU A 862 20.13 -29.35 -9.05
N LEU A 863 19.36 -28.43 -9.62
CA LEU A 863 18.28 -28.76 -10.56
C LEU A 863 18.80 -29.35 -11.87
N HIS A 864 19.92 -28.83 -12.38
CA HIS A 864 20.57 -29.36 -13.57
C HIS A 864 21.03 -30.81 -13.39
N GLU A 865 21.78 -31.10 -12.31
CA GLU A 865 22.22 -32.45 -11.99
C GLU A 865 21.04 -33.39 -11.74
N ALA A 866 19.98 -32.92 -11.06
CA ALA A 866 18.76 -33.69 -10.88
C ALA A 866 18.12 -34.07 -12.22
N ALA A 867 17.94 -33.10 -13.13
CA ALA A 867 17.38 -33.35 -14.46
C ALA A 867 18.22 -34.37 -15.26
N ARG A 868 19.56 -34.23 -15.22
CA ARG A 868 20.50 -35.14 -15.88
C ARG A 868 20.35 -36.57 -15.35
N VAL A 869 20.50 -36.76 -14.04
CA VAL A 869 20.45 -38.08 -13.40
C VAL A 869 19.08 -38.73 -13.57
N PHE A 870 17.99 -37.98 -13.40
CA PHE A 870 16.65 -38.55 -13.55
C PHE A 870 16.36 -38.99 -14.99
N SER A 871 16.87 -38.25 -15.99
CA SER A 871 16.77 -38.64 -17.40
C SER A 871 17.48 -39.96 -17.68
N GLU A 872 18.65 -40.20 -17.06
CA GLU A 872 19.39 -41.48 -17.17
C GLU A 872 18.60 -42.67 -16.58
N TYR A 873 17.69 -42.40 -15.63
CA TYR A 873 16.82 -43.38 -14.98
C TYR A 873 15.43 -43.50 -15.61
N GLY A 874 15.23 -42.91 -16.79
CA GLY A 874 13.99 -43.01 -17.57
C GLY A 874 12.96 -41.92 -17.29
N PHE A 875 13.28 -40.91 -16.47
CA PHE A 875 12.41 -39.77 -16.18
C PHE A 875 12.81 -38.53 -16.99
N GLY A 876 12.78 -38.63 -18.32
CA GLY A 876 13.27 -37.58 -19.22
C GLY A 876 12.28 -36.47 -19.58
N ASP A 877 11.00 -36.57 -19.20
CA ASP A 877 10.05 -35.45 -19.33
C ASP A 877 10.21 -34.50 -18.13
N ILE A 878 11.13 -33.53 -18.29
CA ILE A 878 11.48 -32.54 -17.27
C ILE A 878 10.69 -31.26 -17.48
N GLN A 879 9.93 -30.88 -16.46
CA GLN A 879 9.24 -29.58 -16.39
C GLN A 879 9.73 -28.82 -15.16
N ILE A 880 9.95 -27.51 -15.30
CA ILE A 880 10.34 -26.65 -14.18
C ILE A 880 9.39 -25.46 -14.15
N SER A 881 8.76 -25.24 -13.01
CA SER A 881 7.87 -24.09 -12.76
C SER A 881 8.39 -23.24 -11.62
N ARG A 882 8.14 -21.94 -11.67
CA ARG A 882 8.45 -21.00 -10.59
C ARG A 882 7.24 -20.85 -9.67
N VAL A 883 7.46 -20.85 -8.36
CA VAL A 883 6.44 -20.59 -7.35
C VAL A 883 6.89 -19.45 -6.44
N ASN A 884 5.97 -18.57 -6.07
CA ASN A 884 6.23 -17.47 -5.17
C ASN A 884 6.40 -17.99 -3.74
N ALA A 885 7.42 -17.49 -3.06
CA ALA A 885 7.62 -17.70 -1.63
C ALA A 885 8.46 -16.53 -1.11
N PHE A 886 8.34 -16.22 0.18
CA PHE A 886 9.05 -15.10 0.80
C PHE A 886 9.13 -15.24 2.32
N CYS A 887 10.08 -14.52 2.92
CA CYS A 887 10.17 -14.31 4.36
C CYS A 887 9.54 -12.97 4.74
N SER A 888 8.68 -12.97 5.76
CA SER A 888 8.00 -11.79 6.29
C SER A 888 8.75 -11.18 7.48
N PHE A 889 8.97 -9.87 7.41
CA PHE A 889 9.61 -9.01 8.41
C PHE A 889 8.69 -7.81 8.73
N PRO A 890 7.64 -8.02 9.55
CA PRO A 890 6.61 -7.03 9.84
C PRO A 890 7.05 -5.94 10.83
N GLU A 891 8.33 -5.91 11.20
CA GLU A 891 8.88 -4.85 12.05
C GLU A 891 8.61 -3.48 11.42
N MET A 892 8.02 -2.55 12.17
CA MET A 892 7.60 -1.24 11.64
C MET A 892 8.78 -0.31 11.37
N ASP A 893 9.77 -0.30 12.26
CA ASP A 893 10.97 0.51 12.07
C ASP A 893 11.90 -0.17 11.07
N LEU A 894 12.35 0.58 10.07
CA LEU A 894 13.18 0.03 8.99
C LEU A 894 14.52 -0.50 9.52
N LYS A 895 15.13 0.14 10.52
CA LYS A 895 16.42 -0.30 11.07
C LYS A 895 16.25 -1.57 11.89
N GLU A 896 15.20 -1.64 12.71
CA GLU A 896 14.84 -2.86 13.45
C GLU A 896 14.54 -4.02 12.49
N ARG A 897 13.77 -3.76 11.44
CA ARG A 897 13.47 -4.72 10.37
C ARG A 897 14.73 -5.24 9.70
N CYS A 898 15.63 -4.35 9.28
CA CYS A 898 16.90 -4.72 8.69
C CYS A 898 17.76 -5.55 9.65
N ALA A 899 17.84 -5.15 10.93
CA ALA A 899 18.61 -5.87 11.93
C ALA A 899 18.04 -7.29 12.16
N LYS A 900 16.71 -7.42 12.23
CA LYS A 900 16.07 -8.71 12.42
C LYS A 900 16.23 -9.62 11.21
N ALA A 901 16.10 -9.06 10.00
CA ALA A 901 16.35 -9.79 8.77
C ALA A 901 17.82 -10.24 8.67
N ALA A 902 18.78 -9.36 8.97
CA ALA A 902 20.19 -9.72 8.98
C ALA A 902 20.50 -10.86 9.96
N GLU A 903 19.90 -10.83 11.17
CA GLU A 903 20.02 -11.89 12.16
C GLU A 903 19.52 -13.24 11.65
N VAL A 904 18.29 -13.26 11.10
CA VAL A 904 17.63 -14.48 10.63
C VAL A 904 18.33 -15.05 9.40
N LEU A 905 18.63 -14.21 8.41
CA LEU A 905 19.20 -14.65 7.13
C LEU A 905 20.64 -15.12 7.29
N ALA A 906 21.52 -14.32 7.90
CA ALA A 906 22.92 -14.74 8.11
C ALA A 906 23.00 -15.96 9.05
N GLY A 907 22.15 -15.98 10.08
CA GLY A 907 22.06 -17.09 11.02
C GLY A 907 21.54 -18.40 10.41
N PHE A 908 20.94 -18.38 9.21
CA PHE A 908 20.41 -19.59 8.58
C PHE A 908 21.54 -20.52 8.09
N TRP A 909 22.53 -20.00 7.37
CA TRP A 909 23.65 -20.81 6.84
C TRP A 909 24.99 -20.60 7.55
N PHE A 910 25.16 -19.49 8.28
CA PHE A 910 26.45 -19.07 8.83
C PHE A 910 26.42 -18.93 10.36
N ARG A 911 25.48 -19.60 11.03
CA ARG A 911 25.29 -19.49 12.50
C ARG A 911 26.59 -19.70 13.29
N ASP A 912 27.38 -20.68 12.88
CA ASP A 912 28.58 -21.10 13.59
C ASP A 912 29.86 -20.48 12.99
N ASP A 913 29.74 -19.61 11.98
CA ASP A 913 30.87 -18.92 11.35
C ASP A 913 31.40 -17.81 12.26
N ILE A 914 32.72 -17.73 12.41
CA ILE A 914 33.38 -16.72 13.24
C ILE A 914 33.12 -15.27 12.78
N ASN A 915 32.78 -15.08 11.50
CA ASN A 915 32.49 -13.78 10.89
C ASN A 915 30.99 -13.44 10.85
N LEU A 916 30.12 -14.18 11.54
CA LEU A 916 28.67 -13.97 11.52
C LEU A 916 28.24 -12.51 11.80
N GLU A 917 28.81 -11.86 12.83
CA GLU A 917 28.46 -10.46 13.14
C GLU A 917 28.88 -9.50 12.02
N ARG A 918 29.99 -9.78 11.33
CA ARG A 918 30.43 -9.01 10.18
C ARG A 918 29.46 -9.17 9.00
N MET A 919 28.95 -10.38 8.78
CA MET A 919 27.93 -10.64 7.76
C MET A 919 26.62 -9.90 8.06
N LYS A 920 26.16 -9.94 9.31
CA LYS A 920 24.96 -9.20 9.73
C LYS A 920 25.10 -7.70 9.43
N MET A 921 26.23 -7.09 9.80
CA MET A 921 26.50 -5.68 9.51
C MET A 921 26.57 -5.40 8.00
N ALA A 922 27.18 -6.29 7.22
CA ALA A 922 27.28 -6.15 5.77
C ALA A 922 25.92 -6.26 5.06
N LEU A 923 24.99 -7.08 5.58
CA LEU A 923 23.64 -7.23 5.02
C LEU A 923 22.76 -5.98 5.19
N MET A 924 22.95 -5.21 6.27
CA MET A 924 22.10 -4.05 6.62
C MET A 924 21.83 -3.09 5.45
N PRO A 925 22.84 -2.54 4.74
CA PRO A 925 22.57 -1.62 3.62
C PRO A 925 21.88 -2.28 2.43
N HIS A 926 22.09 -3.58 2.20
CA HIS A 926 21.41 -4.31 1.13
C HIS A 926 19.94 -4.55 1.50
N LEU A 927 19.67 -4.91 2.76
CA LEU A 927 18.31 -5.09 3.29
C LEU A 927 17.53 -3.78 3.32
N GLU A 928 18.19 -2.66 3.60
CA GLU A 928 17.53 -1.35 3.56
C GLU A 928 17.03 -1.02 2.15
N LYS A 929 17.84 -1.29 1.11
CA LYS A 929 17.43 -1.15 -0.29
C LYS A 929 16.35 -2.18 -0.63
N GLN A 930 16.46 -3.41 -0.11
CA GLN A 930 15.49 -4.49 -0.34
C GLN A 930 14.09 -4.14 0.18
N PHE A 931 13.98 -3.66 1.42
CA PHE A 931 12.70 -3.30 2.01
C PHE A 931 12.06 -2.04 1.42
N ARG A 932 12.78 -1.29 0.58
CA ARG A 932 12.19 -0.24 -0.25
C ARG A 932 11.55 -0.81 -1.52
N ASP A 933 12.16 -1.82 -2.15
CA ASP A 933 11.60 -2.51 -3.32
C ASP A 933 10.40 -3.38 -2.91
N ARG A 934 10.53 -4.11 -1.80
CA ARG A 934 9.53 -5.05 -1.29
C ARG A 934 9.34 -4.83 0.21
N PRO A 935 8.40 -3.95 0.62
CA PRO A 935 8.18 -3.65 2.03
C PRO A 935 7.87 -4.93 2.81
N GLU A 936 8.57 -5.12 3.94
CA GLU A 936 8.35 -6.23 4.88
C GLU A 936 8.63 -7.64 4.34
N GLU A 937 9.16 -7.78 3.13
CA GLU A 937 9.38 -9.10 2.53
C GLU A 937 10.78 -9.23 1.94
N VAL A 938 11.37 -10.40 2.10
CA VAL A 938 12.54 -10.85 1.34
C VAL A 938 12.12 -12.08 0.56
N GLY A 939 12.25 -12.03 -0.76
CA GLY A 939 11.89 -13.12 -1.66
C GLY A 939 12.66 -14.40 -1.35
N ASP A 940 11.92 -15.51 -1.32
CA ASP A 940 12.42 -16.87 -1.17
C ASP A 940 11.86 -17.75 -2.31
N GLU A 941 11.74 -17.17 -3.51
CA GLU A 941 11.07 -17.83 -4.63
C GLU A 941 11.73 -19.15 -5.00
N VAL A 942 10.92 -20.11 -5.43
CA VAL A 942 11.36 -21.48 -5.65
C VAL A 942 11.10 -21.94 -7.08
N ALA A 943 11.96 -22.83 -7.54
CA ALA A 943 11.79 -23.60 -8.76
C ALA A 943 11.43 -25.04 -8.39
N VAL A 944 10.30 -25.51 -8.94
CA VAL A 944 9.78 -26.87 -8.76
C VAL A 944 10.06 -27.64 -10.04
N LEU A 945 11.01 -28.58 -9.98
CA LEU A 945 11.30 -29.53 -11.03
C LEU A 945 10.41 -30.77 -10.86
N VAL A 946 9.71 -31.15 -11.93
CA VAL A 946 8.94 -32.38 -12.02
C VAL A 946 9.49 -33.22 -13.15
N ALA A 947 10.04 -34.39 -12.81
CA ALA A 947 10.53 -35.38 -13.77
C ALA A 947 9.53 -36.52 -13.91
N ARG A 948 9.17 -36.85 -15.14
CA ARG A 948 8.22 -37.93 -15.48
C ARG A 948 8.82 -38.90 -16.50
N PRO A 949 8.35 -40.15 -16.54
CA PRO A 949 8.65 -41.04 -17.65
C PRO A 949 8.14 -40.47 -18.97
N PHE A 950 8.83 -40.74 -20.08
CA PHE A 950 8.31 -40.39 -21.40
C PHE A 950 6.97 -41.08 -21.63
N ARG A 951 5.98 -40.34 -22.14
CA ARG A 951 4.74 -40.94 -22.64
C ARG A 951 5.03 -41.59 -23.99
N ASN A 952 4.92 -42.92 -24.05
CA ASN A 952 4.92 -43.67 -25.32
C ASN A 952 3.74 -43.28 -26.21
#